data_AF-A0A3N9WLS2-F1
#
_entry.id   AF-A0A3N9WLS2-F1
#
_cell.length_a   1.000
_cell.length_b   1.000
_cell.length_c   1.000
_cell.angle_alpha   90.00
_cell.angle_beta   90.00
_cell.angle_gamma   90.00
#
_symmetry.space_group_name_H-M   'P 1'
#
loop_
_entity.id
_entity.type
_entity.pdbx_description
1 polymer ?
#
loop_
_entity_poly.entity_id
_entity_poly.type
_entity_poly.pdbx_seq_one_letter_code
_entity_poly.pdbx_strand_id
1 'polypeptide(L)'
;MPATAAQSVFRPASTRTLDLIARLNRDQRCNFLMASNYVNPSAAKLGYLLDDLVHVGPHGPRVSYLLSSGLEALSAAIKLTRHTAVRDGRDNGGWVLLLDPRNRYQDFMDPLGAGTDAALIPHVVSAATADEAARRYAGTPWTGVIVVREPDTDLDDPRLRELLRDCRQGGGMVVLCCGDLELTGPDIFANPIDADAVVFGETMADRQVPFGALTMADEAQKIWRNHTDCFAHTSTYGGNVVCAEVVLDVLDRAGVINDRHRKVMAQIEADPATTVEYWGRHINPTVADMAKTFNLNVDVRRAAGGRLTVGDGRDVIDCAGGFGSNLRGHNPPDLVPEVLQRHDPDHDYLVDLERELAGLTGLAHAFPSVSGAIGNHLAVTLAALARPARRTVLTFRGNYGGKTLFSLNLSKYGPQKTESVEDAFRPYYAKLVYLDPFAPDAVAQFERVAREGDLALVWFELIQGASCRMLPTELLTAIDQLRDELGYLVGVDEVLTGGWRSGTHYLAHQDAIRRADVVSLGKTISDMTMPAAVVMVSDEVYRQANETDPEQVTRLRHAHHHNLGAHISVHALRAMDPETVAGLQSAYAELRAALDATCRESKVLGPVAGRGAHMRLTMAGRGLSFPQGSVPHTLLTLALADLIFQRGNVYVPLLAIRHRVAADPLDLKDLAARIEAGTRGLTAPMIYRHALGCLLGQKSPLLGRLLKGRATTCQVQAGDVRRAPSTRS
;
A
#
# COMPACT_ATOMS: atom_id res chain seq x y z
N MET A 1 6.95 4.12 -30.26
CA MET A 1 7.84 5.30 -30.13
C MET A 1 8.56 5.18 -28.81
N PRO A 2 9.86 5.52 -28.71
CA PRO A 2 10.47 5.68 -27.38
C PRO A 2 9.70 6.81 -26.68
N ALA A 3 9.25 6.58 -25.46
CA ALA A 3 8.80 7.67 -24.62
C ALA A 3 10.02 8.59 -24.45
N THR A 4 10.02 9.73 -25.14
CA THR A 4 10.93 10.82 -24.82
C THR A 4 10.83 11.09 -23.33
N ALA A 5 11.95 11.42 -22.66
CA ALA A 5 12.12 11.55 -21.20
C ALA A 5 11.05 12.35 -20.42
N ALA A 6 10.05 12.96 -21.07
CA ALA A 6 8.99 13.79 -20.53
C ALA A 6 7.55 13.22 -20.61
N GLN A 7 7.34 11.96 -21.01
CA GLN A 7 5.98 11.40 -21.12
C GLN A 7 5.58 10.59 -19.88
N SER A 8 4.39 10.90 -19.34
CA SER A 8 3.75 10.14 -18.27
C SER A 8 3.28 8.78 -18.76
N VAL A 9 3.26 7.78 -17.87
CA VAL A 9 2.60 6.49 -18.12
C VAL A 9 1.07 6.64 -18.22
N PHE A 10 0.51 7.77 -17.74
CA PHE A 10 -0.92 8.05 -17.71
C PHE A 10 -1.40 8.92 -18.88
N ARG A 11 -2.63 8.63 -19.33
CA ARG A 11 -3.42 9.42 -20.27
C ARG A 11 -4.48 10.24 -19.51
N PRO A 12 -5.00 11.33 -20.09
CA PRO A 12 -6.14 12.03 -19.53
C PRO A 12 -7.34 11.11 -19.30
N ALA A 13 -8.07 11.32 -18.20
CA ALA A 13 -9.28 10.58 -17.92
C ALA A 13 -10.39 10.96 -18.92
N SER A 14 -10.98 9.98 -19.57
CA SER A 14 -12.13 10.17 -20.47
C SER A 14 -13.38 10.58 -19.70
N THR A 15 -14.34 11.25 -20.37
CA THR A 15 -15.66 11.56 -19.81
C THR A 15 -16.35 10.31 -19.22
N ARG A 16 -16.20 9.16 -19.89
CA ARG A 16 -16.76 7.89 -19.41
C ARG A 16 -16.15 7.45 -18.07
N THR A 17 -14.83 7.60 -17.91
CA THR A 17 -14.14 7.30 -16.65
C THR A 17 -14.57 8.27 -15.55
N LEU A 18 -14.65 9.57 -15.85
CA LEU A 18 -15.14 10.57 -14.90
C LEU A 18 -16.58 10.26 -14.46
N ASP A 19 -17.47 9.90 -15.39
CA ASP A 19 -18.84 9.50 -15.11
C ASP A 19 -18.94 8.23 -14.26
N LEU A 20 -18.07 7.24 -14.51
CA LEU A 20 -17.99 6.03 -13.70
C LEU A 20 -17.59 6.37 -12.26
N ILE A 21 -16.53 7.15 -12.05
CA ILE A 21 -16.10 7.59 -10.72
C ILE A 21 -17.22 8.39 -10.04
N ALA A 22 -17.88 9.28 -10.77
CA ALA A 22 -19.00 10.07 -10.26
C ALA A 22 -20.19 9.21 -9.84
N ARG A 23 -20.51 8.13 -10.58
CA ARG A 23 -21.54 7.16 -10.17
C ARG A 23 -21.14 6.44 -8.89
N LEU A 24 -19.92 5.90 -8.81
CA LEU A 24 -19.42 5.20 -7.62
C LEU A 24 -19.49 6.09 -6.36
N ASN A 25 -19.12 7.38 -6.49
CA ASN A 25 -19.21 8.36 -5.41
C ASN A 25 -20.67 8.61 -4.98
N ARG A 26 -21.58 8.87 -5.93
CA ARG A 26 -23.01 9.09 -5.64
C ARG A 26 -23.67 7.87 -5.01
N ASP A 27 -23.31 6.68 -5.47
CA ASP A 27 -23.78 5.40 -4.92
C ASP A 27 -23.14 5.07 -3.57
N GLN A 28 -22.19 5.90 -3.12
CA GLN A 28 -21.43 5.74 -1.88
C GLN A 28 -20.75 4.37 -1.79
N ARG A 29 -20.20 3.88 -2.91
CA ARG A 29 -19.45 2.62 -2.94
C ARG A 29 -18.21 2.74 -2.06
N CYS A 30 -17.91 1.70 -1.30
CA CYS A 30 -16.74 1.70 -0.44
C CYS A 30 -15.46 1.64 -1.27
N ASN A 31 -14.68 2.72 -1.32
CA ASN A 31 -13.47 2.80 -2.15
C ASN A 31 -12.29 2.03 -1.51
N PHE A 32 -11.95 2.39 -0.25
CA PHE A 32 -10.82 1.84 0.50
C PHE A 32 -11.21 1.45 1.94
N LEU A 33 -11.72 0.24 2.21
CA LEU A 33 -11.87 -0.16 3.62
C LEU A 33 -10.51 -0.52 4.24
N MET A 34 -9.83 -1.47 3.61
CA MET A 34 -8.47 -1.88 3.91
C MET A 34 -7.69 -1.99 2.60
N ALA A 35 -6.71 -1.11 2.43
CA ALA A 35 -5.64 -1.22 1.45
C ALA A 35 -5.27 -2.69 1.14
N SER A 36 -5.50 -3.19 -0.08
CA SER A 36 -5.22 -4.56 -0.58
C SER A 36 -5.87 -5.77 0.10
N ASN A 37 -6.63 -5.58 1.18
CA ASN A 37 -7.18 -6.69 1.97
C ASN A 37 -8.70 -6.58 2.18
N TYR A 38 -9.34 -5.61 1.55
CA TYR A 38 -10.78 -5.47 1.53
C TYR A 38 -11.39 -6.43 0.51
N VAL A 39 -12.11 -7.43 1.01
CA VAL A 39 -12.92 -8.33 0.19
C VAL A 39 -14.06 -7.52 -0.42
N ASN A 40 -14.00 -7.28 -1.74
CA ASN A 40 -14.98 -6.49 -2.47
C ASN A 40 -15.36 -7.13 -3.81
N PRO A 41 -16.58 -6.89 -4.31
CA PRO A 41 -17.04 -7.50 -5.56
C PRO A 41 -16.18 -7.14 -6.77
N SER A 42 -15.71 -5.90 -6.88
CA SER A 42 -14.93 -5.43 -8.04
C SER A 42 -13.61 -6.21 -8.18
N ALA A 43 -12.87 -6.36 -7.08
CA ALA A 43 -11.65 -7.18 -7.07
C ALA A 43 -11.93 -8.66 -7.32
N ALA A 44 -13.03 -9.21 -6.79
CA ALA A 44 -13.42 -10.60 -7.01
C ALA A 44 -13.74 -10.90 -8.49
N LYS A 45 -14.51 -10.01 -9.15
CA LYS A 45 -14.79 -10.08 -10.59
C LYS A 45 -13.52 -10.02 -11.42
N LEU A 46 -12.62 -9.09 -11.09
CA LEU A 46 -11.38 -8.92 -11.82
C LEU A 46 -10.46 -10.14 -11.66
N GLY A 47 -10.33 -10.68 -10.44
CA GLY A 47 -9.59 -11.92 -10.21
C GLY A 47 -10.15 -13.10 -11.00
N TYR A 48 -11.48 -13.25 -11.03
CA TYR A 48 -12.16 -14.26 -11.85
C TYR A 48 -11.86 -14.11 -13.35
N LEU A 49 -11.96 -12.90 -13.88
CA LEU A 49 -11.65 -12.62 -15.28
C LEU A 49 -10.19 -12.93 -15.61
N LEU A 50 -9.26 -12.52 -14.77
CA LEU A 50 -7.83 -12.81 -14.98
C LEU A 50 -7.55 -14.31 -14.92
N ASP A 51 -8.21 -15.07 -14.04
CA ASP A 51 -8.10 -16.53 -14.03
C ASP A 51 -8.58 -17.16 -15.35
N ASP A 52 -9.71 -16.68 -15.89
CA ASP A 52 -10.27 -17.22 -17.13
C ASP A 52 -9.48 -16.79 -18.38
N LEU A 53 -9.04 -15.53 -18.44
CA LEU A 53 -8.38 -14.95 -19.61
C LEU A 53 -6.89 -15.32 -19.69
N VAL A 54 -6.19 -15.39 -18.57
CA VAL A 54 -4.75 -15.62 -18.54
C VAL A 54 -4.47 -17.12 -18.54
N HIS A 55 -3.67 -17.58 -19.49
CA HIS A 55 -3.19 -18.96 -19.51
C HIS A 55 -1.81 -19.03 -18.85
N VAL A 56 -1.71 -19.53 -17.62
CA VAL A 56 -0.43 -19.87 -16.96
C VAL A 56 -0.50 -21.27 -16.36
N GLY A 57 0.56 -22.06 -16.55
CA GLY A 57 0.75 -23.41 -16.00
C GLY A 57 -0.27 -24.47 -16.43
N PRO A 58 0.01 -25.76 -16.17
CA PRO A 58 -0.94 -26.83 -16.37
C PRO A 58 -2.01 -26.83 -15.27
N HIS A 59 -3.29 -26.80 -15.67
CA HIS A 59 -4.50 -27.10 -14.88
C HIS A 59 -4.54 -26.62 -13.41
N GLY A 60 -5.25 -25.52 -13.13
CA GLY A 60 -5.60 -25.06 -11.77
C GLY A 60 -6.12 -23.62 -11.77
N PRO A 61 -6.79 -23.16 -10.69
CA PRO A 61 -7.20 -21.76 -10.58
C PRO A 61 -5.97 -20.87 -10.37
N ARG A 62 -5.98 -19.70 -11.01
CA ARG A 62 -4.92 -18.70 -10.93
C ARG A 62 -5.24 -17.66 -9.88
N VAL A 63 -4.18 -17.16 -9.27
CA VAL A 63 -4.27 -16.13 -8.23
C VAL A 63 -3.64 -14.85 -8.76
N SER A 64 -4.39 -13.76 -8.64
CA SER A 64 -4.00 -12.43 -9.08
C SER A 64 -3.83 -11.51 -7.89
N TYR A 65 -2.62 -11.01 -7.69
CA TYR A 65 -2.42 -9.88 -6.79
C TYR A 65 -2.60 -8.57 -7.55
N LEU A 66 -3.49 -7.73 -7.02
CA LEU A 66 -3.77 -6.41 -7.58
C LEU A 66 -2.90 -5.36 -6.88
N LEU A 67 -2.21 -4.52 -7.65
CA LEU A 67 -1.24 -3.52 -7.19
C LEU A 67 -1.55 -2.15 -7.79
N SER A 68 -0.80 -1.13 -7.37
CA SER A 68 -1.06 0.26 -7.78
C SER A 68 -0.38 0.65 -9.10
N SER A 69 0.52 -0.19 -9.63
CA SER A 69 1.22 0.04 -10.90
C SER A 69 1.80 -1.22 -11.50
N GLY A 70 2.13 -1.18 -12.81
CA GLY A 70 2.90 -2.23 -13.47
C GLY A 70 4.28 -2.43 -12.85
N LEU A 71 4.90 -1.35 -12.35
CA LEU A 71 6.21 -1.41 -11.69
C LEU A 71 6.17 -2.14 -10.34
N GLU A 72 5.10 -1.95 -9.56
CA GLU A 72 4.86 -2.74 -8.35
C GLU A 72 4.61 -4.21 -8.68
N ALA A 73 3.89 -4.51 -9.77
CA ALA A 73 3.66 -5.87 -10.22
C ALA A 73 4.95 -6.56 -10.69
N LEU A 74 5.80 -5.88 -11.46
CA LEU A 74 7.13 -6.36 -11.82
C LEU A 74 7.99 -6.59 -10.58
N SER A 75 7.95 -5.66 -9.63
CA SER A 75 8.62 -5.83 -8.35
C SER A 75 8.12 -7.04 -7.58
N ALA A 76 6.82 -7.33 -7.62
CA ALA A 76 6.27 -8.54 -7.00
C ALA A 76 6.76 -9.81 -7.68
N ALA A 77 6.87 -9.81 -9.02
CA ALA A 77 7.39 -10.94 -9.79
C ALA A 77 8.86 -11.25 -9.47
N ILE A 78 9.74 -10.25 -9.41
CA ILE A 78 11.16 -10.46 -9.05
C ILE A 78 11.28 -11.03 -7.62
N LYS A 79 10.44 -10.55 -6.68
CA LYS A 79 10.41 -11.13 -5.34
C LYS A 79 9.90 -12.58 -5.34
N LEU A 80 8.95 -12.93 -6.22
CA LEU A 80 8.47 -14.30 -6.37
C LEU A 80 9.59 -15.25 -6.76
N THR A 81 10.39 -14.86 -7.76
CA THR A 81 11.49 -15.68 -8.26
C THR A 81 12.57 -15.90 -7.19
N ARG A 82 12.96 -14.82 -6.49
CA ARG A 82 13.94 -14.89 -5.39
C ARG A 82 13.45 -15.70 -4.21
N HIS A 83 12.23 -15.45 -3.74
CA HIS A 83 11.67 -16.16 -2.59
C HIS A 83 11.58 -17.66 -2.88
N THR A 84 11.12 -18.03 -4.08
CA THR A 84 11.05 -19.43 -4.50
C THR A 84 12.45 -20.08 -4.52
N ALA A 85 13.45 -19.41 -5.08
CA ALA A 85 14.82 -19.93 -5.11
C ALA A 85 15.43 -20.09 -3.71
N VAL A 86 15.20 -19.14 -2.80
CA VAL A 86 15.68 -19.21 -1.41
C VAL A 86 14.99 -20.34 -0.64
N ARG A 87 13.65 -20.46 -0.73
CA ARG A 87 12.89 -21.55 -0.09
C ARG A 87 13.42 -22.91 -0.53
N ASP A 88 13.70 -23.07 -1.82
CA ASP A 88 14.12 -24.35 -2.38
C ASP A 88 15.61 -24.65 -2.13
N GLY A 89 16.36 -23.75 -1.47
CA GLY A 89 17.79 -23.91 -1.21
C GLY A 89 18.64 -23.82 -2.48
N ARG A 90 18.11 -23.19 -3.55
CA ARG A 90 18.74 -23.08 -4.88
C ARG A 90 19.23 -21.68 -5.21
N ASP A 91 19.02 -20.73 -4.29
CA ASP A 91 19.50 -19.37 -4.49
C ASP A 91 21.03 -19.30 -4.51
N ASN A 92 21.57 -18.87 -5.66
CA ASN A 92 22.99 -18.59 -5.86
C ASN A 92 23.17 -17.10 -6.21
N GLY A 93 22.68 -16.23 -5.33
CA GLY A 93 22.86 -14.78 -5.43
C GLY A 93 21.66 -14.00 -5.97
N GLY A 94 20.46 -14.56 -6.10
CA GLY A 94 19.26 -13.77 -6.40
C GLY A 94 19.23 -13.12 -7.79
N TRP A 95 19.98 -13.67 -8.76
CA TRP A 95 20.08 -13.13 -10.12
C TRP A 95 18.75 -13.22 -10.86
N VAL A 96 18.30 -12.11 -11.42
CA VAL A 96 17.11 -12.03 -12.27
C VAL A 96 17.45 -11.28 -13.55
N LEU A 97 17.11 -11.88 -14.70
CA LEU A 97 17.28 -11.28 -16.02
C LEU A 97 15.96 -10.66 -16.48
N LEU A 98 16.00 -9.43 -16.98
CA LEU A 98 14.94 -8.81 -17.76
C LEU A 98 15.38 -8.80 -19.23
N LEU A 99 14.65 -9.52 -20.07
CA LEU A 99 14.73 -9.32 -21.52
C LEU A 99 13.85 -8.12 -21.87
N ASP A 100 14.45 -6.94 -21.87
CA ASP A 100 13.80 -5.65 -22.09
C ASP A 100 14.48 -4.92 -23.25
N PRO A 101 13.92 -5.00 -24.47
CA PRO A 101 14.49 -4.37 -25.66
C PRO A 101 14.73 -2.87 -25.54
N ARG A 102 14.06 -2.19 -24.60
CA ARG A 102 14.15 -0.74 -24.40
C ARG A 102 14.84 -0.34 -23.10
N ASN A 103 15.35 -1.29 -22.32
CA ASN A 103 16.06 -1.04 -21.06
C ASN A 103 15.30 -0.10 -20.09
N ARG A 104 13.97 -0.20 -20.05
CA ARG A 104 13.07 0.72 -19.33
C ARG A 104 13.23 0.67 -17.83
N TYR A 105 13.43 -0.53 -17.30
CA TYR A 105 13.40 -0.77 -15.86
C TYR A 105 14.78 -0.69 -15.21
N GLN A 106 15.86 -0.71 -15.99
CA GLN A 106 17.21 -0.80 -15.45
C GLN A 106 17.56 0.41 -14.59
N ASP A 107 17.14 1.60 -14.98
CA ASP A 107 17.41 2.83 -14.22
C ASP A 107 16.62 2.91 -12.92
N PHE A 108 15.53 2.16 -12.80
CA PHE A 108 14.87 1.96 -11.51
C PHE A 108 15.70 1.04 -10.62
N MET A 109 16.38 0.03 -11.16
CA MET A 109 17.19 -0.91 -10.37
C MET A 109 18.54 -0.33 -9.96
N ASP A 110 19.21 0.36 -10.90
CA ASP A 110 20.53 0.96 -10.74
C ASP A 110 20.55 2.42 -11.22
N PRO A 111 19.88 3.34 -10.49
CA PRO A 111 19.76 4.72 -10.93
C PRO A 111 21.08 5.48 -11.03
N LEU A 112 22.13 5.01 -10.34
CA LEU A 112 23.46 5.65 -10.35
C LEU A 112 24.45 4.98 -11.31
N GLY A 113 24.04 3.93 -12.04
CA GLY A 113 24.97 3.12 -12.83
C GLY A 113 26.11 2.53 -11.99
N ALA A 114 25.84 2.21 -10.72
CA ALA A 114 26.84 1.74 -9.77
C ALA A 114 27.32 0.31 -10.06
N GLY A 115 26.64 -0.41 -10.96
CA GLY A 115 26.91 -1.80 -11.31
C GLY A 115 26.06 -2.77 -10.51
N THR A 116 26.05 -4.03 -10.93
CA THR A 116 25.09 -5.07 -10.46
C THR A 116 25.08 -5.28 -8.96
N ASP A 117 26.23 -5.18 -8.31
CA ASP A 117 26.39 -5.53 -6.89
C ASP A 117 26.13 -4.32 -5.98
N ALA A 118 26.32 -3.12 -6.51
CA ALA A 118 26.19 -1.84 -5.80
C ALA A 118 24.92 -1.06 -6.16
N ALA A 119 24.10 -1.57 -7.08
CA ALA A 119 22.80 -1.03 -7.44
C ALA A 119 21.85 -0.99 -6.23
N LEU A 120 20.86 -0.08 -6.27
CA LEU A 120 19.82 -0.01 -5.23
C LEU A 120 19.02 -1.33 -5.13
N ILE A 121 18.85 -2.01 -6.27
CA ILE A 121 18.29 -3.35 -6.36
C ILE A 121 19.35 -4.25 -7.02
N PRO A 122 20.22 -4.91 -6.23
CA PRO A 122 21.34 -5.65 -6.78
C PRO A 122 20.90 -6.88 -7.59
N HIS A 123 21.73 -7.31 -8.53
CA HIS A 123 21.58 -8.55 -9.33
C HIS A 123 20.27 -8.66 -10.13
N VAL A 124 19.66 -7.51 -10.46
CA VAL A 124 18.61 -7.42 -11.46
C VAL A 124 19.22 -6.75 -12.70
N VAL A 125 19.34 -7.50 -13.79
CA VAL A 125 20.04 -7.08 -15.00
C VAL A 125 19.15 -7.14 -16.21
N SER A 126 19.41 -6.25 -17.17
CA SER A 126 18.66 -6.18 -18.43
C SER A 126 19.53 -6.53 -19.63
N ALA A 127 18.92 -7.18 -20.62
CA ALA A 127 19.48 -7.39 -21.96
C ALA A 127 18.37 -7.16 -22.99
N ALA A 128 18.72 -6.65 -24.18
CA ALA A 128 17.71 -6.38 -25.21
C ALA A 128 17.22 -7.66 -25.89
N THR A 129 18.07 -8.69 -25.98
CA THR A 129 17.75 -9.97 -26.62
C THR A 129 18.33 -11.16 -25.84
N ALA A 130 17.80 -12.36 -26.11
CA ALA A 130 18.32 -13.60 -25.52
C ALA A 130 19.78 -13.86 -25.94
N ASP A 131 20.16 -13.52 -27.18
CA ASP A 131 21.54 -13.62 -27.67
C ASP A 131 22.49 -12.67 -26.92
N GLU A 132 22.05 -11.43 -26.64
CA GLU A 132 22.84 -10.51 -25.81
C GLU A 132 23.00 -11.07 -24.40
N ALA A 133 21.91 -11.54 -23.80
CA ALA A 133 21.94 -12.14 -22.46
C ALA A 133 22.91 -13.31 -22.38
N ALA A 134 22.88 -14.22 -23.37
CA ALA A 134 23.79 -15.35 -23.44
C ALA A 134 25.26 -14.94 -23.55
N ARG A 135 25.57 -13.85 -24.27
CA ARG A 135 26.94 -13.33 -24.38
C ARG A 135 27.40 -12.63 -23.10
N ARG A 136 26.56 -11.79 -22.50
CA ARG A 136 26.94 -10.91 -21.39
C ARG A 136 26.89 -11.60 -20.03
N TYR A 137 25.99 -12.56 -19.87
CA TYR A 137 25.67 -13.17 -18.59
C TYR A 137 25.74 -14.70 -18.64
N ALA A 138 26.60 -15.25 -19.51
CA ALA A 138 26.83 -16.69 -19.64
C ALA A 138 27.09 -17.37 -18.29
N GLY A 139 26.40 -18.50 -18.03
CA GLY A 139 26.58 -19.27 -16.80
C GLY A 139 25.99 -18.64 -15.53
N THR A 140 25.25 -17.54 -15.64
CA THR A 140 24.62 -16.88 -14.49
C THR A 140 23.49 -17.76 -13.94
N PRO A 141 23.42 -18.00 -12.62
CA PRO A 141 22.41 -18.86 -12.00
C PRO A 141 21.10 -18.10 -11.81
N TRP A 142 20.27 -18.06 -12.87
CA TRP A 142 19.01 -17.33 -12.86
C TRP A 142 18.02 -17.90 -11.82
N THR A 143 17.65 -17.08 -10.84
CA THR A 143 16.46 -17.34 -10.02
C THR A 143 15.18 -17.08 -10.80
N GLY A 144 15.24 -16.20 -11.82
CA GLY A 144 14.22 -16.09 -12.84
C GLY A 144 14.62 -15.27 -14.05
N VAL A 145 13.87 -15.47 -15.13
CA VAL A 145 13.97 -14.70 -16.38
C VAL A 145 12.60 -14.07 -16.64
N ILE A 146 12.58 -12.76 -16.81
CA ILE A 146 11.39 -11.96 -17.09
C ILE A 146 11.47 -11.49 -18.54
N VAL A 147 10.52 -11.90 -19.37
CA VAL A 147 10.41 -11.49 -20.77
C VAL A 147 9.49 -10.28 -20.85
N VAL A 148 10.01 -9.09 -21.17
CA VAL A 148 9.19 -7.89 -21.39
C VAL A 148 8.65 -7.94 -22.82
N ARG A 149 7.33 -8.08 -22.94
CA ARG A 149 6.66 -8.29 -24.23
C ARG A 149 6.33 -6.93 -24.87
N GLU A 150 6.83 -6.76 -26.07
CA GLU A 150 6.42 -5.75 -27.05
C GLU A 150 5.48 -6.35 -28.09
N PRO A 151 4.76 -5.51 -28.89
CA PRO A 151 3.92 -6.01 -29.98
C PRO A 151 4.65 -6.92 -30.98
N ASP A 152 5.95 -6.71 -31.16
CA ASP A 152 6.83 -7.41 -32.10
C ASP A 152 7.79 -8.40 -31.42
N THR A 153 7.62 -8.71 -30.13
CA THR A 153 8.44 -9.74 -29.46
C THR A 153 8.20 -11.12 -30.06
N ASP A 154 9.24 -11.71 -30.66
CA ASP A 154 9.24 -13.09 -31.13
C ASP A 154 9.38 -14.05 -29.93
N LEU A 155 8.24 -14.56 -29.46
CA LEU A 155 8.18 -15.53 -28.35
C LEU A 155 8.55 -16.96 -28.79
N ASP A 156 8.71 -17.19 -30.10
CA ASP A 156 9.11 -18.47 -30.67
C ASP A 156 10.62 -18.55 -31.00
N ASP A 157 11.36 -17.47 -30.76
CA ASP A 157 12.82 -17.38 -30.95
C ASP A 157 13.52 -18.61 -30.30
N PRO A 158 14.26 -19.42 -31.09
CA PRO A 158 15.01 -20.56 -30.57
C PRO A 158 15.96 -20.22 -29.42
N ARG A 159 16.58 -19.03 -29.45
CA ARG A 159 17.50 -18.56 -28.40
C ARG A 159 16.78 -18.19 -27.13
N LEU A 160 15.63 -17.54 -27.24
CA LEU A 160 14.75 -17.32 -26.11
C LEU A 160 14.35 -18.67 -25.48
N ARG A 161 13.88 -19.62 -26.30
CA ARG A 161 13.46 -20.95 -25.80
C ARG A 161 14.58 -21.72 -25.11
N GLU A 162 15.82 -21.62 -25.61
CA GLU A 162 17.02 -22.18 -24.97
C GLU A 162 17.26 -21.54 -23.59
N LEU A 163 17.32 -20.21 -23.52
CA LEU A 163 17.50 -19.46 -22.28
C LEU A 163 16.43 -19.78 -21.23
N LEU A 164 15.16 -19.84 -21.64
CA LEU A 164 14.04 -20.18 -20.74
C LEU A 164 14.13 -21.64 -20.25
N ARG A 165 14.59 -22.56 -21.09
CA ARG A 165 14.83 -23.96 -20.70
C ARG A 165 15.95 -24.05 -19.68
N ASP A 166 17.05 -23.36 -19.91
CA ASP A 166 18.21 -23.36 -19.00
C ASP A 166 17.84 -22.76 -17.64
N CYS A 167 17.07 -21.66 -17.64
CA CYS A 167 16.52 -21.08 -16.42
C CYS A 167 15.70 -22.12 -15.63
N ARG A 168 14.75 -22.80 -16.28
CA ARG A 168 13.92 -23.84 -15.63
C ARG A 168 14.73 -25.05 -15.17
N GLN A 169 15.77 -25.46 -15.91
CA GLN A 169 16.65 -26.56 -15.48
C GLN A 169 17.48 -26.21 -14.24
N GLY A 170 17.88 -24.93 -14.09
CA GLY A 170 18.40 -24.39 -12.83
C GLY A 170 17.32 -24.20 -11.74
N GLY A 171 16.06 -24.45 -12.08
CA GLY A 171 14.86 -24.27 -11.28
C GLY A 171 14.46 -22.79 -11.08
N GLY A 172 14.98 -21.89 -11.89
CA GLY A 172 14.50 -20.53 -11.97
C GLY A 172 13.09 -20.46 -12.56
N MET A 173 12.39 -19.36 -12.29
CA MET A 173 11.04 -19.11 -12.78
C MET A 173 11.04 -18.26 -14.06
N VAL A 174 10.07 -18.50 -14.93
CA VAL A 174 9.84 -17.69 -16.12
C VAL A 174 8.64 -16.78 -15.89
N VAL A 175 8.80 -15.49 -16.14
CA VAL A 175 7.71 -14.51 -16.03
C VAL A 175 7.54 -13.79 -17.36
N LEU A 176 6.29 -13.56 -17.77
CA LEU A 176 5.96 -12.72 -18.92
C LEU A 176 5.46 -11.36 -18.44
N CYS A 177 6.11 -10.28 -18.84
CA CYS A 177 5.69 -8.92 -18.51
C CYS A 177 4.97 -8.29 -19.70
N CYS A 178 3.64 -8.16 -19.58
CA CYS A 178 2.75 -7.50 -20.54
C CYS A 178 2.40 -6.06 -20.10
N GLY A 179 3.18 -5.47 -19.20
CA GLY A 179 2.84 -4.21 -18.52
C GLY A 179 2.60 -3.01 -19.43
N ASP A 180 3.24 -2.99 -20.60
CA ASP A 180 3.17 -1.90 -21.57
C ASP A 180 2.43 -2.26 -22.87
N LEU A 181 1.87 -3.47 -22.97
CA LEU A 181 1.07 -3.85 -24.13
C LEU A 181 -0.29 -3.18 -24.09
N GLU A 182 -0.66 -2.52 -25.18
CA GLU A 182 -1.97 -1.87 -25.30
C GLU A 182 -3.07 -2.94 -25.41
N LEU A 183 -4.14 -2.78 -24.61
CA LEU A 183 -5.30 -3.65 -24.64
C LEU A 183 -6.15 -3.33 -25.87
N THR A 184 -5.87 -4.00 -26.98
CA THR A 184 -6.63 -3.92 -28.24
C THR A 184 -7.50 -5.15 -28.50
N GLY A 185 -7.29 -6.22 -27.71
CA GLY A 185 -7.99 -7.50 -27.84
C GLY A 185 -7.43 -8.54 -26.84
N PRO A 186 -7.78 -9.82 -26.98
CA PRO A 186 -7.40 -10.87 -26.03
C PRO A 186 -5.91 -11.27 -26.08
N ASP A 187 -5.17 -10.87 -27.12
CA ASP A 187 -3.78 -11.30 -27.36
C ASP A 187 -2.81 -10.91 -26.24
N ILE A 188 -3.12 -9.88 -25.46
CA ILE A 188 -2.33 -9.47 -24.28
C ILE A 188 -2.27 -10.57 -23.21
N PHE A 189 -3.29 -11.44 -23.15
CA PHE A 189 -3.39 -12.53 -22.17
C PHE A 189 -2.75 -13.84 -22.65
N ALA A 190 -2.31 -13.90 -23.92
CA ALA A 190 -1.63 -15.05 -24.47
C ALA A 190 -0.28 -15.29 -23.78
N ASN A 191 0.04 -16.55 -23.50
CA ASN A 191 1.28 -16.98 -22.86
C ASN A 191 1.87 -18.21 -23.59
N PRO A 192 2.43 -18.02 -24.79
CA PRO A 192 2.96 -19.13 -25.59
C PRO A 192 4.24 -19.73 -25.01
N ILE A 193 4.91 -19.04 -24.07
CA ILE A 193 6.16 -19.49 -23.44
C ILE A 193 5.95 -20.27 -22.14
N ASP A 194 4.69 -20.53 -21.76
CA ASP A 194 4.30 -21.21 -20.52
C ASP A 194 4.91 -20.58 -19.25
N ALA A 195 4.88 -19.24 -19.18
CA ALA A 195 5.38 -18.51 -18.02
C ALA A 195 4.62 -18.91 -16.73
N ASP A 196 5.34 -18.94 -15.61
CA ASP A 196 4.81 -19.25 -14.27
C ASP A 196 3.92 -18.11 -13.72
N ALA A 197 4.17 -16.89 -14.21
CA ALA A 197 3.40 -15.70 -13.87
C ALA A 197 3.38 -14.68 -15.03
N VAL A 198 2.33 -13.86 -15.05
CA VAL A 198 2.15 -12.76 -16.00
C VAL A 198 1.93 -11.45 -15.25
N VAL A 199 2.70 -10.42 -15.64
CA VAL A 199 2.60 -9.05 -15.11
C VAL A 199 1.78 -8.19 -16.06
N PHE A 200 0.83 -7.45 -15.52
CA PHE A 200 0.05 -6.42 -16.21
C PHE A 200 0.25 -5.06 -15.51
N GLY A 201 0.10 -3.99 -16.28
CA GLY A 201 0.28 -2.61 -15.83
C GLY A 201 -0.89 -1.71 -16.20
N GLU A 202 -0.60 -0.43 -16.29
CA GLU A 202 -1.55 0.67 -16.46
C GLU A 202 -2.37 0.57 -17.75
N THR A 203 -1.88 -0.15 -18.77
CA THR A 203 -2.61 -0.38 -20.03
C THR A 203 -3.92 -1.13 -19.84
N MET A 204 -4.04 -1.97 -18.80
CA MET A 204 -5.30 -2.62 -18.43
C MET A 204 -6.39 -1.63 -18.01
N ALA A 205 -5.99 -0.43 -17.59
CA ALA A 205 -6.88 0.67 -17.24
C ALA A 205 -6.90 1.75 -18.34
N ASP A 206 -6.46 1.42 -19.56
CA ASP A 206 -6.25 2.37 -20.67
C ASP A 206 -5.38 3.56 -20.25
N ARG A 207 -4.47 3.33 -19.31
CA ARG A 207 -3.59 4.33 -18.71
C ARG A 207 -4.34 5.51 -18.05
N GLN A 208 -5.63 5.37 -17.71
CA GLN A 208 -6.41 6.48 -17.14
C GLN A 208 -6.35 6.54 -15.61
N VAL A 209 -6.05 5.42 -14.94
CA VAL A 209 -5.89 5.33 -13.48
C VAL A 209 -4.74 4.39 -13.11
N PRO A 210 -4.13 4.53 -11.93
CA PRO A 210 -3.05 3.64 -11.49
C PRO A 210 -3.54 2.20 -11.31
N PHE A 211 -2.83 1.24 -11.92
CA PHE A 211 -3.17 -0.16 -11.85
C PHE A 211 -1.98 -1.06 -12.18
N GLY A 212 -1.88 -2.19 -11.49
CA GLY A 212 -1.05 -3.32 -11.91
C GLY A 212 -1.61 -4.63 -11.38
N ALA A 213 -1.21 -5.74 -12.01
CA ALA A 213 -1.57 -7.07 -11.55
C ALA A 213 -0.45 -8.08 -11.80
N LEU A 214 -0.28 -9.01 -10.86
CA LEU A 214 0.55 -10.20 -11.02
C LEU A 214 -0.35 -11.42 -10.96
N THR A 215 -0.57 -12.07 -12.10
CA THR A 215 -1.37 -13.30 -12.22
C THR A 215 -0.44 -14.50 -12.25
N MET A 216 -0.64 -15.47 -11.35
CA MET A 216 0.29 -16.58 -11.15
C MET A 216 -0.43 -17.92 -11.29
N ALA A 217 0.32 -18.93 -11.75
CA ALA A 217 -0.09 -20.32 -11.61
C ALA A 217 -0.23 -20.69 -10.12
N ASP A 218 -1.09 -21.67 -9.82
CA ASP A 218 -1.33 -22.14 -8.46
C ASP A 218 -0.02 -22.54 -7.76
N GLU A 219 0.82 -23.32 -8.45
CA GLU A 219 2.13 -23.76 -7.97
C GLU A 219 3.08 -22.61 -7.64
N ALA A 220 3.17 -21.62 -8.53
CA ALA A 220 4.03 -20.45 -8.35
C ALA A 220 3.64 -19.68 -7.07
N GLN A 221 2.34 -19.49 -6.85
CA GLN A 221 1.85 -18.72 -5.71
C GLN A 221 1.91 -19.47 -4.37
N LYS A 222 2.10 -20.80 -4.33
CA LYS A 222 2.12 -21.60 -3.09
C LYS A 222 3.06 -21.07 -2.01
N ILE A 223 4.21 -20.50 -2.40
CA ILE A 223 5.16 -19.88 -1.46
C ILE A 223 4.49 -18.83 -0.57
N TRP A 224 3.46 -18.14 -1.07
CA TRP A 224 2.73 -17.09 -0.35
C TRP A 224 1.41 -17.56 0.28
N ARG A 225 1.05 -18.85 0.20
CA ARG A 225 -0.14 -19.43 0.86
C ARG A 225 0.09 -19.72 2.34
N ASN A 226 0.50 -18.70 3.09
CA ASN A 226 0.65 -18.80 4.54
C ASN A 226 0.41 -17.45 5.22
N HIS A 227 0.16 -17.47 6.53
CA HIS A 227 -0.25 -16.28 7.30
C HIS A 227 0.81 -15.17 7.36
N THR A 228 2.07 -15.47 7.02
CA THR A 228 3.15 -14.47 6.98
C THR A 228 3.27 -13.87 5.58
N ASP A 229 3.43 -14.72 4.56
CA ASP A 229 3.80 -14.29 3.22
C ASP A 229 2.63 -13.83 2.36
N CYS A 230 1.38 -14.14 2.75
CA CYS A 230 0.19 -13.70 2.01
C CYS A 230 0.07 -12.17 1.92
N PHE A 231 0.84 -11.41 2.70
CA PHE A 231 0.92 -9.95 2.63
C PHE A 231 2.19 -9.43 1.97
N ALA A 232 3.13 -10.27 1.55
CA ALA A 232 4.47 -9.87 1.12
C ALA A 232 4.48 -8.99 -0.14
N HIS A 233 3.39 -8.97 -0.92
CA HIS A 233 3.25 -8.27 -2.22
C HIS A 233 2.08 -7.29 -2.23
N THR A 234 1.50 -7.04 -1.06
CA THR A 234 0.38 -6.10 -0.94
C THR A 234 0.83 -4.67 -1.21
N SER A 235 0.00 -3.94 -1.95
CA SER A 235 0.16 -2.51 -2.20
C SER A 235 -0.84 -1.70 -1.37
N THR A 236 -0.47 -0.48 -0.96
CA THR A 236 -1.36 0.37 -0.14
C THR A 236 -2.69 0.69 -0.85
N TYR A 237 -2.72 0.69 -2.18
CA TYR A 237 -3.95 0.97 -2.93
C TYR A 237 -4.39 -0.17 -3.86
N GLY A 238 -3.70 -1.31 -3.81
CA GLY A 238 -3.98 -2.46 -4.65
C GLY A 238 -5.41 -2.96 -4.48
N GLY A 239 -6.10 -3.25 -5.58
CA GLY A 239 -7.45 -3.82 -5.57
C GLY A 239 -8.55 -2.89 -5.06
N ASN A 240 -8.33 -1.57 -5.09
CA ASN A 240 -9.36 -0.58 -4.76
C ASN A 240 -10.50 -0.59 -5.79
N VAL A 241 -11.71 -0.23 -5.34
CA VAL A 241 -12.93 -0.35 -6.15
C VAL A 241 -12.90 0.54 -7.37
N VAL A 242 -12.43 1.79 -7.25
CA VAL A 242 -12.40 2.73 -8.38
C VAL A 242 -11.54 2.20 -9.53
N CYS A 243 -10.29 1.83 -9.25
CA CYS A 243 -9.40 1.30 -10.28
C CYS A 243 -9.89 -0.04 -10.84
N ALA A 244 -10.40 -0.94 -9.99
CA ALA A 244 -10.92 -2.22 -10.44
C ALA A 244 -12.13 -2.05 -11.38
N GLU A 245 -13.07 -1.15 -11.08
CA GLU A 245 -14.22 -0.88 -11.95
C GLU A 245 -13.81 -0.21 -13.27
N VAL A 246 -12.81 0.67 -13.27
CA VAL A 246 -12.25 1.22 -14.51
C VAL A 246 -11.65 0.13 -15.39
N VAL A 247 -10.87 -0.80 -14.81
CA VAL A 247 -10.31 -1.94 -15.55
C VAL A 247 -11.42 -2.85 -16.09
N LEU A 248 -12.45 -3.14 -15.29
CA LEU A 248 -13.61 -3.92 -15.74
C LEU A 248 -14.33 -3.25 -16.93
N ASP A 249 -14.51 -1.93 -16.91
CA ASP A 249 -15.08 -1.18 -18.04
C ASP A 249 -14.18 -1.23 -19.29
N VAL A 250 -12.87 -1.07 -19.12
CA VAL A 250 -11.90 -1.14 -20.21
C VAL A 250 -11.89 -2.53 -20.86
N LEU A 251 -11.90 -3.59 -20.06
CA LEU A 251 -12.00 -4.98 -20.53
C LEU A 251 -13.32 -5.22 -21.27
N ASP A 252 -14.42 -4.67 -20.77
CA ASP A 252 -15.72 -4.78 -21.44
C ASP A 252 -15.68 -4.14 -22.84
N ARG A 253 -15.13 -2.92 -22.92
CA ARG A 253 -14.99 -2.18 -24.18
C ARG A 253 -14.05 -2.86 -25.18
N ALA A 254 -13.03 -3.54 -24.70
CA ALA A 254 -12.11 -4.33 -25.52
C ALA A 254 -12.76 -5.63 -26.07
N GLY A 255 -14.01 -5.94 -25.69
CA GLY A 255 -14.73 -7.11 -26.17
C GLY A 255 -14.26 -8.43 -25.55
N VAL A 256 -13.48 -8.39 -24.46
CA VAL A 256 -12.98 -9.61 -23.81
C VAL A 256 -13.98 -10.21 -22.81
N ILE A 257 -15.01 -9.44 -22.42
CA ILE A 257 -16.08 -9.88 -21.53
C ILE A 257 -17.27 -10.40 -22.34
N ASN A 258 -17.54 -11.70 -22.25
CA ASN A 258 -18.68 -12.36 -22.89
C ASN A 258 -19.86 -12.59 -21.91
N ASP A 259 -20.98 -13.13 -22.41
CA ASP A 259 -22.20 -13.35 -21.61
C ASP A 259 -22.00 -14.29 -20.43
N ARG A 260 -21.13 -15.30 -20.57
CA ARG A 260 -20.75 -16.20 -19.46
C ARG A 260 -20.09 -15.39 -18.34
N HIS A 261 -19.15 -14.52 -18.69
CA HIS A 261 -18.47 -13.65 -17.71
C HIS A 261 -19.47 -12.74 -17.00
N ARG A 262 -20.37 -12.08 -17.76
CA ARG A 262 -21.40 -11.20 -17.18
C ARG A 262 -22.28 -11.92 -16.17
N LYS A 263 -22.69 -13.16 -16.47
CA LYS A 263 -23.53 -13.97 -15.57
C LYS A 263 -22.83 -14.25 -14.24
N VAL A 264 -21.55 -14.65 -14.27
CA VAL A 264 -20.77 -14.92 -13.05
C VAL A 264 -20.54 -13.63 -12.26
N MET A 265 -20.15 -12.55 -12.94
CA MET A 265 -19.93 -11.26 -12.28
C MET A 265 -21.18 -10.70 -11.62
N ALA A 266 -22.37 -10.93 -12.19
CA ALA A 266 -23.64 -10.56 -11.57
C ALA A 266 -23.92 -11.35 -10.29
N GLN A 267 -23.54 -12.64 -10.24
CA GLN A 267 -23.64 -13.45 -9.03
C GLN A 267 -22.69 -12.97 -7.94
N ILE A 268 -21.44 -12.66 -8.32
CA ILE A 268 -20.44 -12.07 -7.41
C ILE A 268 -21.01 -10.79 -6.79
N GLU A 269 -21.56 -9.88 -7.60
CA GLU A 269 -22.12 -8.62 -7.10
C GLU A 269 -23.31 -8.80 -6.15
N ALA A 270 -24.18 -9.77 -6.43
CA ALA A 270 -25.43 -9.94 -5.72
C ALA A 270 -25.28 -10.61 -4.34
N ASP A 271 -24.32 -11.53 -4.20
CA ASP A 271 -24.17 -12.36 -3.00
C ASP A 271 -22.79 -12.17 -2.31
N PRO A 272 -22.77 -11.66 -1.06
CA PRO A 272 -21.52 -11.52 -0.30
C PRO A 272 -20.77 -12.84 -0.08
N ALA A 273 -21.47 -13.97 0.06
CA ALA A 273 -20.79 -15.26 0.23
C ALA A 273 -20.05 -15.66 -1.05
N THR A 274 -20.71 -15.51 -2.21
CA THR A 274 -20.09 -15.66 -3.54
C THR A 274 -18.92 -14.69 -3.73
N THR A 275 -19.06 -13.41 -3.35
CA THR A 275 -17.93 -12.46 -3.39
C THR A 275 -16.73 -12.98 -2.62
N VAL A 276 -16.91 -13.44 -1.37
CA VAL A 276 -15.82 -13.94 -0.53
C VAL A 276 -15.19 -15.21 -1.13
N GLU A 277 -16.00 -16.11 -1.70
CA GLU A 277 -15.52 -17.32 -2.37
C GLU A 277 -14.61 -16.98 -3.55
N TYR A 278 -15.10 -16.18 -4.50
CA TYR A 278 -14.34 -15.82 -5.70
C TYR A 278 -13.11 -14.98 -5.36
N TRP A 279 -13.23 -14.04 -4.41
CA TRP A 279 -12.08 -13.26 -3.94
C TRP A 279 -11.02 -14.17 -3.31
N GLY A 280 -11.42 -15.12 -2.45
CA GLY A 280 -10.48 -16.06 -1.85
C GLY A 280 -9.82 -16.98 -2.87
N ARG A 281 -10.58 -17.44 -3.87
CA ARG A 281 -10.07 -18.31 -4.92
C ARG A 281 -9.08 -17.61 -5.85
N HIS A 282 -9.35 -16.36 -6.23
CA HIS A 282 -8.64 -15.69 -7.32
C HIS A 282 -7.76 -14.52 -6.90
N ILE A 283 -7.85 -14.03 -5.65
CA ILE A 283 -7.04 -12.89 -5.17
C ILE A 283 -6.13 -13.32 -4.03
N ASN A 284 -6.69 -13.76 -2.89
CA ASN A 284 -5.86 -14.15 -1.75
C ASN A 284 -6.59 -15.16 -0.84
N PRO A 285 -6.28 -16.47 -0.96
CA PRO A 285 -7.00 -17.50 -0.20
C PRO A 285 -6.78 -17.37 1.31
N THR A 286 -5.54 -17.10 1.73
CA THR A 286 -5.18 -17.00 3.15
C THR A 286 -5.88 -15.81 3.83
N VAL A 287 -5.98 -14.66 3.15
CA VAL A 287 -6.69 -13.50 3.69
C VAL A 287 -8.20 -13.75 3.75
N ALA A 288 -8.77 -14.43 2.76
CA ALA A 288 -10.20 -14.76 2.78
C ALA A 288 -10.56 -15.70 3.94
N ASP A 289 -9.73 -16.69 4.21
CA ASP A 289 -9.93 -17.62 5.33
C ASP A 289 -9.77 -16.91 6.69
N MET A 290 -8.78 -16.02 6.81
CA MET A 290 -8.63 -15.18 7.99
C MET A 290 -9.85 -14.27 8.18
N ALA A 291 -10.34 -13.67 7.10
CA ALA A 291 -11.50 -12.78 7.13
C ALA A 291 -12.77 -13.51 7.58
N LYS A 292 -13.04 -14.72 7.04
CA LYS A 292 -14.14 -15.59 7.49
C LYS A 292 -14.01 -15.98 8.97
N THR A 293 -12.79 -16.28 9.42
CA THR A 293 -12.54 -16.74 10.80
C THR A 293 -12.83 -15.65 11.82
N PHE A 294 -12.36 -14.43 11.56
CA PHE A 294 -12.43 -13.30 12.50
C PHE A 294 -13.47 -12.24 12.11
N ASN A 295 -14.41 -12.58 11.23
CA ASN A 295 -15.50 -11.70 10.81
C ASN A 295 -15.01 -10.35 10.26
N LEU A 296 -13.88 -10.38 9.54
CA LEU A 296 -13.28 -9.19 8.91
C LEU A 296 -13.84 -8.93 7.51
N ASN A 297 -14.59 -9.88 6.93
CA ASN A 297 -15.27 -9.76 5.65
C ASN A 297 -16.59 -9.00 5.81
N VAL A 298 -16.50 -7.72 6.16
CA VAL A 298 -17.66 -6.86 6.34
C VAL A 298 -18.36 -6.61 5.01
N ASP A 299 -19.64 -6.99 4.91
CA ASP A 299 -20.50 -6.69 3.76
C ASP A 299 -20.90 -5.21 3.77
N VAL A 300 -19.98 -4.34 3.32
CA VAL A 300 -20.20 -2.89 3.23
C VAL A 300 -21.05 -2.58 2.01
N ARG A 301 -22.24 -2.01 2.22
CA ARG A 301 -23.16 -1.61 1.16
C ARG A 301 -22.98 -0.15 0.76
N ARG A 302 -22.73 0.73 1.74
CA ARG A 302 -22.45 2.15 1.53
C ARG A 302 -21.36 2.62 2.49
N ALA A 303 -20.56 3.59 2.06
CA ALA A 303 -19.56 4.25 2.89
C ALA A 303 -19.55 5.75 2.60
N ALA A 304 -19.61 6.59 3.63
CA ALA A 304 -19.57 8.04 3.50
C ALA A 304 -18.91 8.68 4.72
N GLY A 305 -17.96 9.59 4.51
CA GLY A 305 -17.17 10.19 5.58
C GLY A 305 -16.44 9.12 6.39
N GLY A 306 -16.69 9.07 7.71
CA GLY A 306 -16.14 8.07 8.62
C GLY A 306 -17.09 6.91 8.94
N ARG A 307 -18.16 6.70 8.15
CA ARG A 307 -19.23 5.74 8.45
C ARG A 307 -19.44 4.71 7.33
N LEU A 308 -19.83 3.50 7.74
CA LEU A 308 -20.19 2.38 6.87
C LEU A 308 -21.61 1.95 7.17
N THR A 309 -22.40 1.69 6.14
CA THR A 309 -23.67 0.96 6.23
C THR A 309 -23.42 -0.46 5.75
N VAL A 310 -23.61 -1.43 6.64
CA VAL A 310 -23.38 -2.85 6.34
C VAL A 310 -24.68 -3.55 5.91
N GLY A 311 -24.57 -4.77 5.36
CA GLY A 311 -25.70 -5.50 4.76
C GLY A 311 -26.91 -5.76 5.66
N ASP A 312 -26.72 -5.76 6.99
CA ASP A 312 -27.82 -5.89 7.97
C ASP A 312 -28.42 -4.53 8.40
N GLY A 313 -28.01 -3.43 7.77
CA GLY A 313 -28.49 -2.07 8.00
C GLY A 313 -27.80 -1.33 9.15
N ARG A 314 -26.86 -1.96 9.88
CA ARG A 314 -26.13 -1.27 10.95
C ARG A 314 -25.25 -0.14 10.42
N ASP A 315 -25.22 0.93 11.20
CA ASP A 315 -24.27 2.04 11.08
C ASP A 315 -23.01 1.73 11.90
N VAL A 316 -21.86 1.71 11.22
CA VAL A 316 -20.57 1.34 11.76
C VAL A 316 -19.58 2.50 11.58
N ILE A 317 -18.83 2.84 12.64
CA ILE A 317 -17.73 3.80 12.54
C ILE A 317 -16.49 3.12 11.94
N ASP A 318 -15.93 3.71 10.89
CA ASP A 318 -14.72 3.24 10.23
C ASP A 318 -13.45 3.81 10.89
N CYS A 319 -12.76 2.97 11.65
CA CYS A 319 -11.43 3.26 12.17
C CYS A 319 -10.30 2.66 11.31
N ALA A 320 -10.61 1.88 10.26
CA ALA A 320 -9.63 1.38 9.30
C ALA A 320 -9.13 2.51 8.41
N GLY A 321 -10.07 3.32 7.91
CA GLY A 321 -9.79 4.56 7.22
C GLY A 321 -8.91 4.42 5.98
N GLY A 322 -9.08 3.34 5.22
CA GLY A 322 -8.22 3.03 4.09
C GLY A 322 -6.74 2.91 4.48
N PHE A 323 -6.46 2.47 5.72
CA PHE A 323 -5.13 2.40 6.32
C PHE A 323 -4.42 3.76 6.46
N GLY A 324 -5.20 4.83 6.61
CA GLY A 324 -4.73 6.22 6.77
C GLY A 324 -4.91 7.09 5.53
N SER A 325 -5.48 6.53 4.46
CA SER A 325 -5.72 7.21 3.17
C SER A 325 -6.80 8.29 3.21
N ASN A 326 -7.43 8.48 4.36
CA ASN A 326 -8.61 9.31 4.56
C ASN A 326 -8.27 10.69 5.13
N LEU A 327 -8.14 11.68 4.24
CA LEU A 327 -8.20 13.08 4.65
C LEU A 327 -9.65 13.45 5.00
N ARG A 328 -10.57 13.39 4.03
CA ARG A 328 -11.98 13.76 4.23
C ARG A 328 -12.93 12.57 4.44
N GLY A 329 -12.47 11.35 4.15
CA GLY A 329 -13.21 10.10 4.33
C GLY A 329 -13.81 9.57 3.02
N HIS A 330 -14.68 8.57 3.11
CA HIS A 330 -15.28 7.94 1.94
C HIS A 330 -16.22 8.91 1.20
N ASN A 331 -16.16 8.88 -0.13
CA ASN A 331 -17.09 9.56 -1.04
C ASN A 331 -17.42 11.01 -0.66
N PRO A 332 -16.43 11.94 -0.72
CA PRO A 332 -16.70 13.35 -0.46
C PRO A 332 -17.79 13.88 -1.41
N PRO A 333 -18.84 14.55 -0.90
CA PRO A 333 -20.01 14.91 -1.70
C PRO A 333 -19.72 15.98 -2.77
N ASP A 334 -18.69 16.80 -2.53
CA ASP A 334 -18.21 17.85 -3.40
C ASP A 334 -17.24 17.36 -4.49
N LEU A 335 -16.76 16.10 -4.41
CA LEU A 335 -15.85 15.53 -5.42
C LEU A 335 -16.44 15.61 -6.83
N VAL A 336 -17.72 15.29 -6.98
CA VAL A 336 -18.38 15.28 -8.30
C VAL A 336 -18.53 16.70 -8.87
N PRO A 337 -19.21 17.65 -8.19
CA PRO A 337 -19.40 18.98 -8.75
C PRO A 337 -18.10 19.78 -8.85
N GLU A 338 -17.20 19.70 -7.86
CA GLU A 338 -16.02 20.58 -7.80
C GLU A 338 -14.81 20.03 -8.56
N VAL A 339 -14.66 18.71 -8.66
CA VAL A 339 -13.49 18.09 -9.32
C VAL A 339 -13.88 17.43 -10.64
N LEU A 340 -14.75 16.41 -10.62
CA LEU A 340 -14.98 15.56 -11.79
C LEU A 340 -15.68 16.31 -12.94
N GLN A 341 -16.66 17.17 -12.63
CA GLN A 341 -17.39 17.96 -13.65
C GLN A 341 -16.59 19.17 -14.16
N ARG A 342 -15.57 19.59 -13.42
CA ARG A 342 -14.74 20.78 -13.73
C ARG A 342 -13.31 20.41 -14.15
N HIS A 343 -13.01 19.12 -14.27
CA HIS A 343 -11.68 18.67 -14.64
C HIS A 343 -11.35 19.08 -16.08
N ASP A 344 -10.32 19.89 -16.23
CA ASP A 344 -9.75 20.24 -17.52
C ASP A 344 -8.52 19.36 -17.80
N PRO A 345 -8.55 18.44 -18.78
CA PRO A 345 -7.42 17.58 -19.08
C PRO A 345 -6.17 18.34 -19.55
N ASP A 346 -6.33 19.59 -20.04
CA ASP A 346 -5.23 20.42 -20.55
C ASP A 346 -4.59 21.30 -19.46
N HIS A 347 -5.22 21.45 -18.30
CA HIS A 347 -4.66 22.15 -17.16
C HIS A 347 -3.72 21.23 -16.35
N ASP A 348 -2.50 21.69 -16.07
CA ASP A 348 -1.52 20.94 -15.30
C ASP A 348 -1.77 21.08 -13.79
N TYR A 349 -2.56 20.17 -13.23
CA TYR A 349 -2.86 20.16 -11.80
C TYR A 349 -1.68 19.73 -10.93
N LEU A 350 -0.61 19.14 -11.49
CA LEU A 350 0.59 18.84 -10.70
C LEU A 350 1.35 20.11 -10.33
N VAL A 351 1.36 21.13 -11.19
CA VAL A 351 1.93 22.45 -10.84
C VAL A 351 1.15 23.10 -9.70
N ASP A 352 -0.18 22.99 -9.71
CA ASP A 352 -1.00 23.45 -8.59
C ASP A 352 -0.69 22.66 -7.32
N LEU A 353 -0.61 21.33 -7.41
CA LEU A 353 -0.29 20.46 -6.28
C LEU A 353 1.09 20.78 -5.69
N GLU A 354 2.11 20.99 -6.54
CA GLU A 354 3.45 21.39 -6.13
C GLU A 354 3.40 22.72 -5.36
N ARG A 355 2.65 23.71 -5.85
CA ARG A 355 2.50 25.01 -5.18
C ARG A 355 1.84 24.88 -3.81
N GLU A 356 0.73 24.16 -3.72
CA GLU A 356 0.03 23.94 -2.45
C GLU A 356 0.94 23.21 -1.46
N LEU A 357 1.59 22.13 -1.89
CA LEU A 357 2.49 21.36 -1.05
C LEU A 357 3.73 22.15 -0.66
N ALA A 358 4.30 22.99 -1.53
CA ALA A 358 5.43 23.83 -1.19
C ALA A 358 5.10 24.79 -0.04
N GLY A 359 3.91 25.40 -0.06
CA GLY A 359 3.42 26.22 1.04
C GLY A 359 3.25 25.46 2.36
N LEU A 360 2.81 24.21 2.31
CA LEU A 360 2.55 23.39 3.49
C LEU A 360 3.81 22.71 4.07
N THR A 361 4.76 22.38 3.20
CA THR A 361 5.92 21.54 3.54
C THR A 361 7.21 22.35 3.69
N GLY A 362 7.32 23.50 3.02
CA GLY A 362 8.57 24.25 2.88
C GLY A 362 9.55 23.65 1.86
N LEU A 363 9.14 22.63 1.09
CA LEU A 363 9.94 21.96 0.06
C LEU A 363 9.47 22.38 -1.33
N ALA A 364 10.40 22.71 -2.22
CA ALA A 364 10.09 23.47 -3.43
C ALA A 364 9.59 22.63 -4.62
N HIS A 365 10.01 21.37 -4.73
CA HIS A 365 9.80 20.57 -5.96
C HIS A 365 9.06 19.27 -5.65
N ALA A 366 8.06 18.94 -6.47
CA ALA A 366 7.26 17.74 -6.36
C ALA A 366 7.61 16.71 -7.44
N PHE A 367 7.68 15.44 -7.04
CA PHE A 367 7.84 14.28 -7.91
C PHE A 367 6.64 13.36 -7.73
N PRO A 368 5.78 13.21 -8.75
CA PRO A 368 4.56 12.43 -8.63
C PRO A 368 4.86 10.94 -8.50
N SER A 369 3.99 10.25 -7.78
CA SER A 369 4.02 8.81 -7.59
C SER A 369 2.60 8.28 -7.41
N VAL A 370 2.44 6.97 -7.48
CA VAL A 370 1.12 6.32 -7.31
C VAL A 370 0.99 5.57 -6.00
N SER A 371 2.10 5.41 -5.27
CA SER A 371 2.12 4.81 -3.94
C SER A 371 3.29 5.30 -3.12
N GLY A 372 3.19 5.20 -1.79
CA GLY A 372 4.32 5.48 -0.91
C GLY A 372 5.52 4.56 -1.15
N ALA A 373 5.30 3.32 -1.61
CA ALA A 373 6.39 2.38 -1.88
C ALA A 373 7.23 2.78 -3.11
N ILE A 374 6.60 3.34 -4.15
CA ILE A 374 7.33 3.96 -5.26
C ILE A 374 7.90 5.31 -4.81
N GLY A 375 7.14 6.13 -4.09
CA GLY A 375 7.62 7.41 -3.55
C GLY A 375 8.92 7.26 -2.76
N ASN A 376 9.00 6.29 -1.85
CA ASN A 376 10.21 6.03 -1.07
C ASN A 376 11.40 5.60 -1.91
N HIS A 377 11.16 4.93 -3.05
CA HIS A 377 12.23 4.68 -4.00
C HIS A 377 12.69 5.97 -4.67
N LEU A 378 11.77 6.78 -5.22
CA LEU A 378 12.10 8.08 -5.83
C LEU A 378 12.86 8.96 -4.84
N ALA A 379 12.47 8.98 -3.57
CA ALA A 379 13.11 9.74 -2.51
C ALA A 379 14.58 9.34 -2.30
N VAL A 380 14.86 8.03 -2.21
CA VAL A 380 16.25 7.56 -2.07
C VAL A 380 17.04 7.78 -3.36
N THR A 381 16.44 7.58 -4.53
CA THR A 381 17.07 7.87 -5.82
C THR A 381 17.49 9.34 -5.92
N LEU A 382 16.60 10.27 -5.61
CA LEU A 382 16.89 11.71 -5.63
C LEU A 382 17.96 12.10 -4.61
N ALA A 383 17.94 11.50 -3.41
CA ALA A 383 18.99 11.72 -2.41
C ALA A 383 20.35 11.18 -2.89
N ALA A 384 20.36 10.02 -3.54
CA ALA A 384 21.57 9.40 -4.08
C ALA A 384 22.15 10.23 -5.24
N LEU A 385 21.31 10.77 -6.12
CA LEU A 385 21.71 11.70 -7.18
C LEU A 385 22.22 13.03 -6.61
N ALA A 386 21.65 13.53 -5.51
CA ALA A 386 22.11 14.75 -4.86
C ALA A 386 23.42 14.56 -4.06
N ARG A 387 23.80 13.31 -3.76
CA ARG A 387 25.02 12.95 -3.02
C ARG A 387 25.77 11.79 -3.70
N PRO A 388 26.17 11.92 -4.99
CA PRO A 388 26.65 10.78 -5.79
C PRO A 388 27.99 10.20 -5.28
N ALA A 389 28.75 10.96 -4.51
CA ALA A 389 29.99 10.52 -3.86
C ALA A 389 29.78 9.70 -2.59
N ARG A 390 28.53 9.55 -2.13
CA ARG A 390 28.16 8.84 -0.90
C ARG A 390 27.09 7.80 -1.21
N ARG A 391 27.15 6.65 -0.55
CA ARG A 391 26.24 5.53 -0.86
C ARG A 391 25.47 5.03 0.35
N THR A 392 25.94 5.32 1.56
CA THR A 392 25.32 4.76 2.76
C THR A 392 23.98 5.43 3.04
N VAL A 393 22.93 4.61 3.18
CA VAL A 393 21.62 5.02 3.69
C VAL A 393 21.48 4.45 5.09
N LEU A 394 21.10 5.27 6.06
CA LEU A 394 20.77 4.83 7.41
C LEU A 394 19.25 4.85 7.58
N THR A 395 18.67 3.73 8.03
CA THR A 395 17.25 3.61 8.38
C THR A 395 17.09 2.94 9.75
N PHE A 396 15.88 2.99 10.31
CA PHE A 396 15.61 2.46 11.65
C PHE A 396 14.87 1.13 11.63
N ARG A 397 15.18 0.25 12.59
CA ARG A 397 14.38 -0.94 12.88
C ARG A 397 12.98 -0.50 13.29
N GLY A 398 11.95 -1.16 12.76
CA GLY A 398 10.55 -0.80 12.93
C GLY A 398 9.99 0.17 11.89
N ASN A 399 10.81 0.71 10.98
CA ASN A 399 10.32 1.46 9.82
C ASN A 399 9.57 0.55 8.83
N TYR A 400 8.63 1.14 8.11
CA TYR A 400 7.85 0.53 7.04
C TYR A 400 7.81 1.47 5.83
N GLY A 401 8.77 1.32 4.92
CA GLY A 401 8.83 2.05 3.66
C GLY A 401 7.98 1.46 2.53
N GLY A 402 7.37 0.28 2.72
CA GLY A 402 6.59 -0.41 1.68
C GLY A 402 7.18 -1.75 1.26
N LYS A 403 6.69 -2.29 0.15
CA LYS A 403 6.95 -3.67 -0.27
C LYS A 403 7.42 -3.82 -1.70
N THR A 404 7.73 -2.74 -2.40
CA THR A 404 8.49 -2.84 -3.66
C THR A 404 9.90 -3.34 -3.37
N LEU A 405 10.64 -3.82 -4.38
CA LEU A 405 11.98 -4.39 -4.23
C LEU A 405 12.90 -3.46 -3.45
N PHE A 406 12.91 -2.17 -3.82
CA PHE A 406 13.72 -1.20 -3.10
C PHE A 406 13.12 -0.86 -1.73
N SER A 407 11.85 -0.46 -1.66
CA SER A 407 11.25 -0.02 -0.38
C SER A 407 11.16 -1.12 0.68
N LEU A 408 11.26 -2.38 0.27
CA LEU A 408 11.42 -3.52 1.15
C LEU A 408 12.74 -3.46 1.94
N ASN A 409 13.82 -2.94 1.36
CA ASN A 409 15.06 -2.67 2.10
C ASN A 409 14.76 -1.78 3.31
N LEU A 410 13.97 -0.71 3.12
CA LEU A 410 13.58 0.20 4.20
C LEU A 410 12.61 -0.44 5.22
N SER A 411 12.05 -1.60 4.90
CA SER A 411 11.02 -2.29 5.70
C SER A 411 11.47 -3.65 6.25
N LYS A 412 12.72 -4.07 5.99
CA LYS A 412 13.21 -5.43 6.31
C LYS A 412 12.98 -5.82 7.77
N TYR A 413 13.29 -4.91 8.69
CA TYR A 413 13.06 -5.09 10.13
C TYR A 413 11.84 -4.28 10.62
N GLY A 414 10.87 -4.08 9.73
CA GLY A 414 9.62 -3.39 10.01
C GLY A 414 8.62 -4.26 10.78
N PRO A 415 7.44 -3.69 11.09
CA PRO A 415 6.43 -4.34 11.93
C PRO A 415 5.67 -5.46 11.23
N GLN A 416 5.68 -5.49 9.90
CA GLN A 416 5.07 -6.55 9.11
C GLN A 416 6.16 -7.50 8.65
N LYS A 417 6.20 -8.71 9.21
CA LYS A 417 7.07 -9.75 8.69
C LYS A 417 6.57 -10.13 7.29
N THR A 418 7.35 -9.82 6.27
CA THR A 418 7.01 -10.06 4.86
C THR A 418 7.57 -11.38 4.33
N GLU A 419 8.27 -12.14 5.17
CA GLU A 419 8.93 -13.38 4.78
C GLU A 419 8.85 -14.43 5.88
N SER A 420 8.42 -15.64 5.55
CA SER A 420 8.47 -16.80 6.43
C SER A 420 9.89 -17.37 6.51
N VAL A 421 10.64 -17.23 5.43
CA VAL A 421 12.06 -17.58 5.30
C VAL A 421 12.91 -16.32 5.45
N GLU A 422 13.93 -16.34 6.30
CA GLU A 422 14.82 -15.19 6.48
C GLU A 422 15.57 -14.86 5.19
N ASP A 423 15.64 -13.57 4.86
CA ASP A 423 16.29 -13.04 3.67
C ASP A 423 15.75 -13.62 2.34
N ALA A 424 14.46 -13.92 2.28
CA ALA A 424 13.79 -14.50 1.13
C ALA A 424 13.92 -13.66 -0.15
N PHE A 425 14.13 -12.35 -0.02
CA PHE A 425 14.18 -11.41 -1.16
C PHE A 425 15.60 -10.92 -1.51
N ARG A 426 16.63 -11.53 -0.91
CA ARG A 426 18.04 -11.18 -1.12
C ARG A 426 18.48 -11.27 -2.59
N PRO A 427 19.52 -10.53 -3.01
CA PRO A 427 20.27 -9.53 -2.22
C PRO A 427 19.47 -8.25 -1.97
N TYR A 428 19.74 -7.66 -0.79
CA TYR A 428 19.29 -6.33 -0.38
C TYR A 428 20.37 -5.28 -0.72
N TYR A 429 20.03 -4.00 -0.69
CA TYR A 429 20.98 -2.92 -0.94
C TYR A 429 22.18 -2.98 0.02
N ALA A 430 23.38 -3.11 -0.53
CA ALA A 430 24.59 -3.41 0.25
C ALA A 430 25.04 -2.27 1.18
N LYS A 431 24.60 -1.04 0.92
CA LYS A 431 24.98 0.16 1.67
C LYS A 431 23.85 0.67 2.59
N LEU A 432 22.95 -0.22 3.01
CA LEU A 432 21.91 0.10 3.98
C LEU A 432 22.34 -0.28 5.40
N VAL A 433 22.30 0.69 6.31
CA VAL A 433 22.55 0.52 7.74
C VAL A 433 21.24 0.57 8.51
N TYR A 434 21.01 -0.42 9.36
CA TYR A 434 19.83 -0.49 10.23
C TYR A 434 20.22 -0.23 11.68
N LEU A 435 19.66 0.82 12.27
CA LEU A 435 19.87 1.18 13.67
C LEU A 435 18.59 0.92 14.47
N ASP A 436 18.68 0.37 15.68
CA ASP A 436 17.52 0.35 16.59
C ASP A 436 17.42 1.72 17.27
N PRO A 437 16.41 2.55 16.94
CA PRO A 437 16.35 3.91 17.45
C PRO A 437 16.07 3.94 18.95
N PHE A 438 15.66 2.83 19.55
CA PHE A 438 15.33 2.72 20.97
C PHE A 438 16.41 2.01 21.80
N ALA A 439 17.53 1.63 21.19
CA ALA A 439 18.65 1.09 21.92
C ALA A 439 19.25 2.15 22.86
N PRO A 440 19.74 1.78 24.06
CA PRO A 440 20.34 2.73 25.01
C PRO A 440 21.52 3.51 24.43
N ASP A 441 22.24 2.94 23.46
CA ASP A 441 23.40 3.50 22.79
C ASP A 441 23.10 3.98 21.35
N ALA A 442 21.82 4.16 20.99
CA ALA A 442 21.39 4.56 19.65
C ALA A 442 22.09 5.82 19.13
N VAL A 443 22.25 6.84 19.98
CA VAL A 443 22.97 8.07 19.62
C VAL A 443 24.43 7.78 19.26
N ALA A 444 25.15 7.02 20.10
CA ALA A 444 26.54 6.68 19.84
C ALA A 444 26.72 5.81 18.57
N GLN A 445 25.79 4.89 18.32
CA GLN A 445 25.78 4.10 17.08
C GLN A 445 25.55 4.99 15.85
N PHE A 446 24.60 5.91 15.92
CA PHE A 446 24.32 6.86 14.85
C PHE A 446 25.54 7.72 14.54
N GLU A 447 26.13 8.33 15.58
CA GLU A 447 27.31 9.17 15.47
C GLU A 447 28.50 8.46 14.81
N ARG A 448 28.72 7.18 15.15
CA ARG A 448 29.77 6.36 14.53
C ARG A 448 29.53 6.22 13.03
N VAL A 449 28.32 5.84 12.62
CA VAL A 449 27.98 5.66 11.20
C VAL A 449 28.08 7.00 10.45
N ALA A 450 27.59 8.08 11.03
CA ALA A 450 27.64 9.40 10.41
C ALA A 450 29.09 9.87 10.16
N ARG A 451 30.00 9.61 11.10
CA ARG A 451 31.42 10.02 11.00
C ARG A 451 32.28 9.12 10.10
N GLU A 452 31.75 8.01 9.57
CA GLU A 452 32.43 7.20 8.54
C GLU A 452 32.55 7.93 7.18
N GLY A 453 31.79 9.00 6.96
CA GLY A 453 31.92 9.90 5.80
C GLY A 453 31.17 9.48 4.53
N ASP A 454 30.66 8.24 4.47
CA ASP A 454 29.90 7.67 3.33
C ASP A 454 28.37 7.85 3.45
N LEU A 455 27.87 8.49 4.51
CA LEU A 455 26.43 8.65 4.75
C LEU A 455 25.80 9.67 3.79
N ALA A 456 24.96 9.19 2.88
CA ALA A 456 24.19 10.01 1.93
C ALA A 456 22.87 10.49 2.53
N LEU A 457 22.14 9.60 3.22
CA LEU A 457 20.76 9.83 3.66
C LEU A 457 20.47 9.14 5.00
N VAL A 458 19.84 9.87 5.91
CA VAL A 458 19.14 9.31 7.08
C VAL A 458 17.65 9.29 6.78
N TRP A 459 17.04 8.11 6.69
CA TRP A 459 15.65 7.91 6.28
C TRP A 459 14.80 7.31 7.41
N PHE A 460 13.68 7.95 7.77
CA PHE A 460 12.82 7.44 8.85
C PHE A 460 11.35 7.86 8.82
N GLU A 461 10.51 7.09 9.50
CA GLU A 461 9.22 7.56 10.00
C GLU A 461 9.43 8.22 11.38
N LEU A 462 8.96 9.46 11.60
CA LEU A 462 9.05 10.08 12.93
C LEU A 462 8.24 9.27 13.96
N ILE A 463 7.05 8.82 13.55
CA ILE A 463 6.16 7.97 14.33
C ILE A 463 5.98 6.69 13.53
N GLN A 464 6.49 5.57 14.06
CA GLN A 464 6.40 4.28 13.38
C GLN A 464 4.94 3.85 13.23
N GLY A 465 4.46 3.67 12.00
CA GLY A 465 3.03 3.61 11.70
C GLY A 465 2.22 2.45 12.28
N ALA A 466 2.86 1.32 12.62
CA ALA A 466 2.16 0.18 13.22
C ALA A 466 2.18 0.19 14.76
N SER A 467 3.27 0.68 15.36
CA SER A 467 3.48 0.71 16.81
C SER A 467 3.04 2.04 17.43
N CYS A 468 2.87 3.08 16.60
CA CYS A 468 2.62 4.47 17.00
C CYS A 468 3.69 5.01 17.97
N ARG A 469 4.93 4.50 17.86
CA ARG A 469 6.07 4.93 18.69
C ARG A 469 6.82 6.06 17.98
N MET A 470 7.01 7.16 18.69
CA MET A 470 7.84 8.28 18.23
C MET A 470 9.32 7.99 18.46
N LEU A 471 10.19 8.42 17.55
CA LEU A 471 11.64 8.33 17.72
C LEU A 471 12.11 9.16 18.93
N PRO A 472 13.18 8.75 19.66
CA PRO A 472 13.69 9.51 20.80
C PRO A 472 14.24 10.88 20.42
N THR A 473 13.92 11.89 21.23
CA THR A 473 14.32 13.29 21.01
C THR A 473 15.83 13.46 20.94
N GLU A 474 16.58 12.71 21.75
CA GLU A 474 18.04 12.78 21.82
C GLU A 474 18.68 12.31 20.50
N LEU A 475 18.10 11.27 19.88
CA LEU A 475 18.55 10.77 18.58
C LEU A 475 18.23 11.78 17.46
N LEU A 476 17.02 12.34 17.45
CA LEU A 476 16.63 13.39 16.49
C LEU A 476 17.53 14.63 16.61
N THR A 477 17.86 15.03 17.83
CA THR A 477 18.77 16.15 18.10
C THR A 477 20.17 15.88 17.54
N ALA A 478 20.71 14.67 17.72
CA ALA A 478 22.01 14.30 17.16
C ALA A 478 22.02 14.32 15.62
N ILE A 479 20.92 13.87 14.98
CA ILE A 479 20.74 13.94 13.53
C ILE A 479 20.73 15.39 13.04
N ASP A 480 20.04 16.30 13.74
CA ASP A 480 20.01 17.71 13.32
C ASP A 480 21.32 18.46 13.55
N GLN A 481 22.06 18.13 14.61
CA GLN A 481 23.33 18.79 14.92
C GLN A 481 24.44 18.39 13.95
N LEU A 482 24.52 17.12 13.57
CA LEU A 482 25.64 16.61 12.77
C LEU A 482 25.45 16.78 11.26
N ARG A 483 24.24 17.05 10.78
CA ARG A 483 23.98 17.11 9.34
C ARG A 483 24.67 18.28 8.62
N ASP A 484 24.82 19.44 9.27
CA ASP A 484 25.46 20.60 8.64
C ASP A 484 26.99 20.40 8.58
N GLU A 485 27.56 19.72 9.58
CA GLU A 485 28.98 19.35 9.64
C GLU A 485 29.32 18.23 8.64
N LEU A 486 28.50 17.18 8.60
CA LEU A 486 28.81 15.96 7.84
C LEU A 486 28.14 15.92 6.46
N GLY A 487 27.18 16.81 6.20
CA GLY A 487 26.57 17.08 4.90
C GLY A 487 25.64 15.99 4.36
N TYR A 488 25.18 15.03 5.17
CA TYR A 488 24.18 14.04 4.76
C TYR A 488 22.78 14.66 4.70
N LEU A 489 21.89 14.04 3.91
CA LEU A 489 20.50 14.46 3.79
C LEU A 489 19.62 13.79 4.86
N VAL A 490 18.54 14.46 5.24
CA VAL A 490 17.50 13.93 6.13
C VAL A 490 16.22 13.72 5.32
N GLY A 491 15.78 12.47 5.22
CA GLY A 491 14.53 12.10 4.56
C GLY A 491 13.51 11.56 5.54
N VAL A 492 12.26 11.96 5.38
CA VAL A 492 11.16 11.53 6.26
C VAL A 492 10.04 10.87 5.45
N ASP A 493 9.67 9.66 5.84
CA ASP A 493 8.47 8.99 5.36
C ASP A 493 7.25 9.54 6.10
N GLU A 494 6.51 10.44 5.46
CA GLU A 494 5.27 11.03 5.96
C GLU A 494 4.04 10.42 5.26
N VAL A 495 4.20 9.25 4.60
CA VAL A 495 3.12 8.60 3.85
C VAL A 495 1.96 8.25 4.77
N LEU A 496 2.19 8.00 6.07
CA LEU A 496 1.11 7.80 7.05
C LEU A 496 0.85 9.01 7.94
N THR A 497 1.89 9.72 8.37
CA THR A 497 1.82 10.73 9.44
C THR A 497 1.60 12.15 8.93
N GLY A 498 1.79 12.40 7.64
CA GLY A 498 1.52 13.69 7.00
C GLY A 498 0.03 13.94 6.76
N GLY A 499 -0.28 15.11 6.20
CA GLY A 499 -1.66 15.53 5.95
C GLY A 499 -2.42 15.86 7.23
N TRP A 500 -1.77 16.53 8.19
CA TRP A 500 -2.35 16.89 9.50
C TRP A 500 -2.82 15.70 10.34
N ARG A 501 -2.41 14.49 9.98
CA ARG A 501 -2.82 13.25 10.67
C ARG A 501 -2.42 13.26 12.14
N SER A 502 -1.21 13.73 12.44
CA SER A 502 -0.58 13.56 13.74
C SER A 502 -0.41 14.86 14.53
N GLY A 503 -0.90 15.99 14.03
CA GLY A 503 -0.76 17.28 14.69
C GLY A 503 -1.33 18.43 13.86
N THR A 504 -1.04 19.66 14.30
CA THR A 504 -1.49 20.89 13.63
C THR A 504 -0.65 21.26 12.43
N HIS A 505 0.61 20.81 12.39
CA HIS A 505 1.47 20.93 11.21
C HIS A 505 1.07 19.91 10.14
N TYR A 506 1.30 20.26 8.87
CA TYR A 506 0.99 19.38 7.75
C TYR A 506 1.85 18.10 7.79
N LEU A 507 3.12 18.23 8.14
CA LEU A 507 4.07 17.12 8.32
C LEU A 507 4.37 16.94 9.80
N ALA A 508 4.37 15.69 10.28
CA ALA A 508 4.60 15.40 11.69
C ALA A 508 6.02 15.82 12.15
N HIS A 509 7.01 15.72 11.27
CA HIS A 509 8.39 16.05 11.60
C HIS A 509 8.64 17.53 11.87
N GLN A 510 7.76 18.44 11.41
CA GLN A 510 7.86 19.87 11.68
C GLN A 510 7.77 20.19 13.18
N ASP A 511 7.26 19.26 14.00
CA ASP A 511 7.24 19.37 15.46
C ASP A 511 8.57 19.00 16.14
N ALA A 512 9.48 18.29 15.46
CA ALA A 512 10.53 17.51 16.12
C ALA A 512 11.95 17.67 15.53
N ILE A 513 12.07 18.02 14.24
CA ILE A 513 13.36 18.25 13.59
C ILE A 513 13.35 19.61 12.88
N ARG A 514 14.55 20.18 12.66
CA ARG A 514 14.72 21.52 12.06
C ARG A 514 14.21 21.60 10.62
N ARG A 515 14.53 20.60 9.80
CA ARG A 515 14.07 20.50 8.39
C ARG A 515 14.22 19.09 7.85
N ALA A 516 13.39 18.69 6.89
CA ALA A 516 13.68 17.55 6.02
C ALA A 516 14.24 18.07 4.67
N ASP A 517 15.01 17.25 3.97
CA ASP A 517 15.46 17.52 2.59
C ASP A 517 14.58 16.81 1.56
N VAL A 518 14.03 15.65 1.94
CA VAL A 518 13.18 14.81 1.11
C VAL A 518 12.02 14.27 1.96
N VAL A 519 10.80 14.37 1.47
CA VAL A 519 9.61 13.87 2.17
C VAL A 519 8.76 13.06 1.21
N SER A 520 8.42 11.83 1.58
CA SER A 520 7.41 11.05 0.84
C SER A 520 6.02 11.24 1.45
N LEU A 521 5.06 11.53 0.59
CA LEU A 521 3.65 11.70 0.88
C LEU A 521 2.83 10.67 0.09
N GLY A 522 1.69 10.29 0.66
CA GLY A 522 0.72 9.42 0.02
C GLY A 522 -0.57 9.52 0.80
N LYS A 523 -1.22 8.37 1.03
CA LYS A 523 -2.44 8.19 1.81
C LYS A 523 -3.39 9.39 1.77
N THR A 524 -3.31 10.34 2.68
CA THR A 524 -4.19 11.52 2.72
C THR A 524 -4.29 12.26 1.38
N ILE A 525 -3.22 12.31 0.59
CA ILE A 525 -3.18 12.88 -0.78
C ILE A 525 -4.13 12.17 -1.75
N SER A 526 -4.38 10.86 -1.57
CA SER A 526 -5.36 10.11 -2.36
C SER A 526 -6.81 10.54 -2.10
N ASP A 527 -7.02 11.25 -0.98
CA ASP A 527 -8.31 11.59 -0.39
C ASP A 527 -9.31 10.44 -0.46
N MET A 528 -8.82 9.22 -0.19
CA MET A 528 -9.61 8.00 -0.20
C MET A 528 -10.43 7.79 -1.49
N THR A 529 -9.95 8.31 -2.61
CA THR A 529 -10.61 8.22 -3.91
C THR A 529 -9.79 7.39 -4.90
N MET A 530 -8.52 7.69 -5.09
CA MET A 530 -7.69 7.03 -6.12
C MET A 530 -6.21 6.99 -5.70
N PRO A 531 -5.42 5.96 -6.07
CA PRO A 531 -4.01 5.89 -5.71
C PRO A 531 -3.26 7.17 -6.08
N ALA A 532 -2.60 7.80 -5.10
CA ALA A 532 -1.78 8.98 -5.29
C ALA A 532 -0.69 9.06 -4.22
N ALA A 533 0.48 9.56 -4.62
CA ALA A 533 1.62 9.85 -3.78
C ALA A 533 2.47 10.95 -4.42
N VAL A 534 3.28 11.63 -3.61
CA VAL A 534 4.20 12.67 -4.08
C VAL A 534 5.44 12.63 -3.21
N VAL A 535 6.62 12.81 -3.81
CA VAL A 535 7.84 13.12 -3.08
C VAL A 535 8.12 14.61 -3.21
N MET A 536 8.24 15.29 -2.08
CA MET A 536 8.67 16.68 -2.03
C MET A 536 10.17 16.72 -1.73
N VAL A 537 10.92 17.57 -2.44
CA VAL A 537 12.36 17.78 -2.20
C VAL A 537 12.71 19.24 -2.07
N SER A 538 13.77 19.52 -1.31
CA SER A 538 14.32 20.86 -1.19
C SER A 538 14.91 21.33 -2.53
N ASP A 539 15.04 22.65 -2.68
CA ASP A 539 15.69 23.22 -3.87
C ASP A 539 17.14 22.74 -4.03
N GLU A 540 17.84 22.53 -2.91
CA GLU A 540 19.21 22.00 -2.91
C GLU A 540 19.28 20.59 -3.51
N VAL A 541 18.41 19.68 -3.04
CA VAL A 541 18.36 18.30 -3.54
C VAL A 541 18.00 18.29 -5.02
N TYR A 542 16.99 19.05 -5.43
CA TYR A 542 16.59 19.15 -6.83
C TYR A 542 17.76 19.62 -7.71
N ARG A 543 18.41 20.74 -7.33
CA ARG A 543 19.52 21.30 -8.09
C ARG A 543 20.68 20.32 -8.23
N GLN A 544 21.12 19.70 -7.13
CA GLN A 544 22.27 18.76 -7.15
C GLN A 544 21.96 17.45 -7.88
N ALA A 545 20.74 16.93 -7.74
CA ALA A 545 20.30 15.77 -8.50
C ALA A 545 20.28 16.09 -10.00
N ASN A 546 19.79 17.27 -10.37
CA ASN A 546 19.72 17.73 -11.76
C ASN A 546 21.11 18.05 -12.35
N GLU A 547 22.07 18.48 -11.53
CA GLU A 547 23.48 18.62 -11.92
C GLU A 547 24.14 17.27 -12.19
N THR A 548 23.70 16.21 -11.48
CA THR A 548 24.25 14.87 -11.62
C THR A 548 23.65 14.12 -12.81
N ASP A 549 22.32 14.12 -12.93
CA ASP A 549 21.60 13.46 -14.03
C ASP A 549 20.26 14.20 -14.34
N PRO A 550 20.29 15.21 -15.24
CA PRO A 550 19.09 15.97 -15.57
C PRO A 550 18.04 15.16 -16.32
N GLU A 551 18.45 14.13 -17.08
CA GLU A 551 17.52 13.28 -17.83
C GLU A 551 16.73 12.37 -16.88
N GLN A 552 17.41 11.76 -15.91
CA GLN A 552 16.76 10.96 -14.88
C GLN A 552 15.84 11.82 -14.01
N VAL A 553 16.27 13.01 -13.57
CA VAL A 553 15.40 13.93 -12.82
C VAL A 553 14.14 14.30 -13.61
N THR A 554 14.29 14.66 -14.90
CA THR A 554 13.15 14.96 -15.78
C THR A 554 12.18 13.78 -15.85
N ARG A 555 12.69 12.58 -16.09
CA ARG A 555 11.87 11.36 -16.16
C ARG A 555 11.16 11.06 -14.84
N LEU A 556 11.83 11.17 -13.69
CA LEU A 556 11.19 10.93 -12.38
C LEU A 556 10.06 11.94 -12.13
N ARG A 557 10.20 13.18 -12.62
CA ARG A 557 9.17 14.23 -12.48
C ARG A 557 7.94 14.00 -13.36
N HIS A 558 8.09 13.27 -14.47
CA HIS A 558 6.99 13.05 -15.43
C HIS A 558 6.40 11.63 -15.40
N ALA A 559 7.18 10.61 -15.04
CA ALA A 559 6.81 9.20 -15.26
C ALA A 559 5.43 8.82 -14.69
N HIS A 560 5.10 9.30 -13.49
CA HIS A 560 3.81 9.03 -12.83
C HIS A 560 2.93 10.26 -12.73
N HIS A 561 3.11 11.26 -13.60
CA HIS A 561 2.25 12.44 -13.60
C HIS A 561 0.80 12.05 -13.93
N HIS A 562 -0.08 12.07 -12.93
CA HIS A 562 -1.48 11.70 -13.06
C HIS A 562 -2.40 12.90 -12.80
N ASN A 563 -2.84 13.54 -13.89
CA ASN A 563 -3.49 14.84 -13.81
C ASN A 563 -4.80 14.84 -12.99
N LEU A 564 -5.66 13.82 -13.17
CA LEU A 564 -6.89 13.68 -12.37
C LEU A 564 -6.59 13.43 -10.89
N GLY A 565 -5.58 12.59 -10.59
CA GLY A 565 -5.13 12.35 -9.22
C GLY A 565 -4.65 13.64 -8.56
N ALA A 566 -3.85 14.44 -9.27
CA ALA A 566 -3.39 15.73 -8.79
C ALA A 566 -4.55 16.71 -8.55
N HIS A 567 -5.54 16.77 -9.44
CA HIS A 567 -6.73 17.62 -9.24
C HIS A 567 -7.51 17.24 -7.97
N ILE A 568 -7.71 15.94 -7.73
CA ILE A 568 -8.35 15.43 -6.50
C ILE A 568 -7.55 15.84 -5.27
N SER A 569 -6.23 15.68 -5.30
CA SER A 569 -5.35 16.05 -4.19
C SER A 569 -5.39 17.56 -3.91
N VAL A 570 -5.29 18.40 -4.94
CA VAL A 570 -5.37 19.87 -4.82
C VAL A 570 -6.69 20.28 -4.18
N HIS A 571 -7.82 19.74 -4.64
CA HIS A 571 -9.13 20.02 -4.07
C HIS A 571 -9.21 19.63 -2.60
N ALA A 572 -8.71 18.43 -2.26
CA ALA A 572 -8.73 17.94 -0.89
C ALA A 572 -7.86 18.77 0.06
N LEU A 573 -6.71 19.26 -0.39
CA LEU A 573 -5.84 20.16 0.38
C LEU A 573 -6.49 21.53 0.58
N ARG A 574 -7.06 22.12 -0.48
CA ARG A 574 -7.73 23.44 -0.43
C ARG A 574 -8.98 23.44 0.44
N ALA A 575 -9.60 22.28 0.66
CA ALA A 575 -10.72 22.13 1.58
C ALA A 575 -10.32 22.21 3.07
N MET A 576 -9.02 22.28 3.40
CA MET A 576 -8.49 22.29 4.76
C MET A 576 -7.83 23.64 5.06
N ASP A 577 -8.47 24.48 5.89
CA ASP A 577 -7.85 25.72 6.40
C ASP A 577 -7.21 25.53 7.80
N PRO A 578 -6.30 26.42 8.23
CA PRO A 578 -5.62 26.29 9.51
C PRO A 578 -6.54 26.29 10.75
N GLU A 579 -7.62 27.07 10.72
CA GLU A 579 -8.59 27.14 11.84
C GLU A 579 -9.35 25.82 11.99
N THR A 580 -9.78 25.25 10.86
CA THR A 580 -10.42 23.94 10.74
C THR A 580 -9.48 22.86 11.27
N VAL A 581 -8.22 22.84 10.84
CA VAL A 581 -7.21 21.88 11.31
C VAL A 581 -7.02 21.98 12.83
N ALA A 582 -6.89 23.19 13.39
CA ALA A 582 -6.72 23.38 14.82
C ALA A 582 -7.93 22.86 15.62
N GLY A 583 -9.15 23.17 15.16
CA GLY A 583 -10.39 22.65 15.76
C GLY A 583 -10.47 21.12 15.72
N LEU A 584 -10.08 20.51 14.59
CA LEU A 584 -10.03 19.05 14.43
C LEU A 584 -9.04 18.41 15.41
N GLN A 585 -7.84 18.97 15.57
CA GLN A 585 -6.85 18.43 16.51
C GLN A 585 -7.33 18.52 17.97
N SER A 586 -8.04 19.59 18.33
CA SER A 586 -8.70 19.69 19.64
C SER A 586 -9.72 18.57 19.85
N ALA A 587 -10.56 18.28 18.85
CA ALA A 587 -11.52 17.19 18.93
C ALA A 587 -10.85 15.81 19.06
N TYR A 588 -9.71 15.61 18.38
CA TYR A 588 -8.90 14.40 18.56
C TYR A 588 -8.25 14.30 19.94
N ALA A 589 -7.85 15.42 20.55
CA ALA A 589 -7.38 15.45 21.92
C ALA A 589 -8.48 15.08 22.93
N GLU A 590 -9.72 15.54 22.71
CA GLU A 590 -10.90 15.11 23.48
C GLU A 590 -11.16 13.61 23.36
N LEU A 591 -11.15 13.08 22.12
CA LEU A 591 -11.26 11.63 21.87
C LEU A 591 -10.17 10.87 22.63
N ARG A 592 -8.92 11.32 22.53
CA ARG A 592 -7.79 10.70 23.23
C ARG A 592 -8.01 10.66 24.74
N ALA A 593 -8.44 11.77 25.34
CA ALA A 593 -8.73 11.85 26.77
C ALA A 593 -9.85 10.88 27.20
N ALA A 594 -10.91 10.76 26.39
CA ALA A 594 -12.01 9.84 26.64
C ALA A 594 -11.59 8.36 26.52
N LEU A 595 -10.77 8.04 25.53
CA LEU A 595 -10.21 6.69 25.38
C LEU A 595 -9.26 6.36 26.54
N ASP A 596 -8.41 7.29 26.98
CA ASP A 596 -7.55 7.09 28.14
C ASP A 596 -8.36 6.85 29.43
N ALA A 597 -9.51 7.53 29.60
CA ALA A 597 -10.44 7.24 30.69
C ALA A 597 -11.01 5.83 30.61
N THR A 598 -11.47 5.41 29.43
CA THR A 598 -11.94 4.05 29.17
C THR A 598 -10.86 3.01 29.49
N CYS A 599 -9.61 3.27 29.09
CA CYS A 599 -8.49 2.37 29.33
C CYS A 599 -8.14 2.23 30.82
N ARG A 600 -8.29 3.29 31.64
CA ARG A 600 -8.07 3.22 33.10
C ARG A 600 -9.04 2.28 33.81
N GLU A 601 -10.28 2.19 33.33
CA GLU A 601 -11.32 1.34 33.91
C GLU A 601 -11.37 -0.07 33.30
N SER A 602 -10.77 -0.24 32.12
CA SER A 602 -10.78 -1.50 31.39
C SER A 602 -9.83 -2.54 32.00
N LYS A 603 -10.28 -3.79 32.03
CA LYS A 603 -9.42 -4.94 32.40
C LYS A 603 -8.65 -5.52 31.20
N VAL A 604 -8.95 -5.07 29.98
CA VAL A 604 -8.43 -5.65 28.74
C VAL A 604 -7.69 -4.66 27.86
N LEU A 605 -7.92 -3.35 28.03
CA LEU A 605 -7.20 -2.30 27.32
C LEU A 605 -6.03 -1.77 28.17
N GLY A 606 -4.93 -1.43 27.50
CA GLY A 606 -3.81 -0.68 28.05
C GLY A 606 -3.84 0.79 27.59
N PRO A 607 -2.78 1.57 27.88
CA PRO A 607 -2.66 2.97 27.46
C PRO A 607 -2.82 3.14 25.94
N VAL A 608 -3.51 4.19 25.51
CA VAL A 608 -3.60 4.50 24.08
C VAL A 608 -2.24 4.98 23.58
N ALA A 609 -1.80 4.44 22.44
CA ALA A 609 -0.59 4.90 21.76
C ALA A 609 -0.94 5.83 20.59
N GLY A 610 0.00 6.68 20.18
CA GLY A 610 -0.16 7.62 19.07
C GLY A 610 -0.80 8.95 19.46
N ARG A 611 -1.08 9.77 18.44
CA ARG A 611 -1.60 11.15 18.58
C ARG A 611 -2.41 11.56 17.34
N GLY A 612 -3.24 12.60 17.51
CA GLY A 612 -4.13 13.08 16.46
C GLY A 612 -5.06 11.97 15.95
N ALA A 613 -5.25 11.93 14.64
CA ALA A 613 -6.04 10.91 13.95
C ALA A 613 -5.27 9.60 13.69
N HIS A 614 -4.09 9.40 14.31
CA HIS A 614 -3.30 8.18 14.25
C HIS A 614 -3.06 7.62 15.67
N MET A 615 -3.98 6.76 16.12
CA MET A 615 -3.95 6.17 17.45
C MET A 615 -4.07 4.64 17.40
N ARG A 616 -3.75 3.98 18.52
CA ARG A 616 -3.90 2.54 18.70
C ARG A 616 -4.41 2.22 20.10
N LEU A 617 -5.43 1.36 20.17
CA LEU A 617 -5.81 0.71 21.42
C LEU A 617 -4.79 -0.39 21.71
N THR A 618 -4.19 -0.37 22.90
CA THR A 618 -3.27 -1.43 23.33
C THR A 618 -4.00 -2.42 24.23
N MET A 619 -3.46 -3.64 24.34
CA MET A 619 -4.01 -4.65 25.26
C MET A 619 -3.34 -4.55 26.63
N ALA A 620 -4.10 -4.81 27.69
CA ALA A 620 -3.59 -4.79 29.06
C ALA A 620 -2.53 -5.89 29.29
N GLY A 621 -1.54 -5.62 30.15
CA GLY A 621 -0.42 -6.56 30.35
C GLY A 621 -0.78 -7.91 31.00
N ARG A 622 -1.88 -7.98 31.77
CA ARG A 622 -2.24 -9.15 32.61
C ARG A 622 -2.82 -10.30 31.77
N GLY A 623 -1.96 -11.19 31.28
CA GLY A 623 -2.36 -12.40 30.55
C GLY A 623 -2.79 -12.14 29.10
N LEU A 624 -2.62 -10.92 28.59
CA LEU A 624 -2.84 -10.55 27.18
C LEU A 624 -1.56 -9.95 26.54
N SER A 625 -0.45 -9.88 27.29
CA SER A 625 0.82 -9.37 26.80
C SER A 625 1.59 -10.45 26.05
N PHE A 626 1.72 -10.25 24.74
CA PHE A 626 2.60 -11.03 23.88
C PHE A 626 3.40 -10.07 22.99
N PRO A 627 4.62 -10.45 22.57
CA PRO A 627 5.39 -9.64 21.63
C PRO A 627 4.55 -9.28 20.40
N GLN A 628 4.58 -7.99 20.02
CA GLN A 628 3.91 -7.52 18.83
C GLN A 628 4.39 -8.30 17.60
N GLY A 629 3.47 -8.71 16.73
CA GLY A 629 3.75 -9.54 15.56
C GLY A 629 3.81 -11.05 15.83
N SER A 630 3.78 -11.50 17.09
CA SER A 630 3.63 -12.93 17.38
C SER A 630 2.22 -13.44 17.02
N VAL A 631 2.10 -14.74 16.77
CA VAL A 631 0.80 -15.38 16.47
C VAL A 631 -0.22 -15.16 17.60
N PRO A 632 0.10 -15.40 18.89
CA PRO A 632 -0.85 -15.15 19.99
C PRO A 632 -1.28 -13.68 20.07
N HIS A 633 -0.36 -12.74 19.90
CA HIS A 633 -0.67 -11.31 19.87
C HIS A 633 -1.69 -10.98 18.76
N THR A 634 -1.43 -11.47 17.55
CA THR A 634 -2.29 -11.22 16.38
C THR A 634 -3.68 -11.81 16.58
N LEU A 635 -3.77 -13.07 17.03
CA LEU A 635 -5.05 -13.75 17.28
C LEU A 635 -5.91 -13.00 18.31
N LEU A 636 -5.32 -12.59 19.43
CA LEU A 636 -6.06 -11.87 20.48
C LEU A 636 -6.43 -10.45 20.05
N THR A 637 -5.59 -9.79 19.27
CA THR A 637 -5.88 -8.48 18.67
C THR A 637 -7.10 -8.58 17.74
N LEU A 638 -7.13 -9.58 16.84
CA LEU A 638 -8.26 -9.81 15.94
C LEU A 638 -9.54 -10.16 16.71
N ALA A 639 -9.44 -11.02 17.72
CA ALA A 639 -10.58 -11.39 18.57
C ALA A 639 -11.16 -10.18 19.33
N LEU A 640 -10.31 -9.32 19.90
CA LEU A 640 -10.77 -8.11 20.57
C LEU A 640 -11.38 -7.10 19.60
N ALA A 641 -10.79 -6.91 18.41
CA ALA A 641 -11.35 -6.05 17.37
C ALA A 641 -12.75 -6.52 16.93
N ASP A 642 -12.96 -7.83 16.74
CA ASP A 642 -14.28 -8.40 16.41
C ASP A 642 -15.28 -8.22 17.57
N LEU A 643 -14.86 -8.38 18.83
CA LEU A 643 -15.74 -8.09 19.98
C LEU A 643 -16.16 -6.63 20.04
N ILE A 644 -15.24 -5.69 19.77
CA ILE A 644 -15.55 -4.26 19.68
C ILE A 644 -16.52 -4.00 18.53
N PHE A 645 -16.31 -4.61 17.37
CA PHE A 645 -17.20 -4.50 16.22
C PHE A 645 -18.62 -4.99 16.54
N GLN A 646 -18.77 -6.18 17.14
CA GLN A 646 -20.07 -6.77 17.46
C GLN A 646 -20.84 -6.02 18.54
N ARG A 647 -20.13 -5.45 19.52
CA ARG A 647 -20.76 -4.82 20.71
C ARG A 647 -20.89 -3.30 20.59
N GLY A 648 -19.99 -2.65 19.88
CA GLY A 648 -19.91 -1.21 19.73
C GLY A 648 -20.19 -0.71 18.30
N ASN A 649 -20.32 -1.58 17.30
CA ASN A 649 -20.40 -1.17 15.89
C ASN A 649 -19.25 -0.24 15.47
N VAL A 650 -18.02 -0.57 15.88
CA VAL A 650 -16.81 0.14 15.47
C VAL A 650 -15.89 -0.84 14.75
N TYR A 651 -15.54 -0.53 13.50
CA TYR A 651 -14.60 -1.31 12.73
C TYR A 651 -13.17 -0.82 12.99
N VAL A 652 -12.48 -1.47 13.93
CA VAL A 652 -11.14 -1.10 14.42
C VAL A 652 -10.12 -2.20 14.11
N PRO A 653 -9.78 -2.44 12.84
CA PRO A 653 -8.92 -3.56 12.46
C PRO A 653 -7.54 -3.43 13.12
N LEU A 654 -7.06 -4.55 13.66
CA LEU A 654 -5.80 -4.62 14.39
C LEU A 654 -5.69 -3.59 15.54
N LEU A 655 -6.83 -3.18 16.11
CA LEU A 655 -6.93 -2.17 17.18
C LEU A 655 -6.35 -0.79 16.81
N ALA A 656 -6.18 -0.51 15.51
CA ALA A 656 -5.72 0.78 15.01
C ALA A 656 -6.91 1.73 14.80
N ILE A 657 -6.76 2.97 15.27
CA ILE A 657 -7.69 4.07 15.03
C ILE A 657 -7.05 5.02 14.02
N ARG A 658 -7.48 4.92 12.77
CA ARG A 658 -7.07 5.74 11.63
C ARG A 658 -8.29 6.42 11.00
N HIS A 659 -9.09 7.07 11.83
CA HIS A 659 -10.30 7.76 11.39
C HIS A 659 -9.95 8.95 10.46
N ARG A 660 -10.90 9.47 9.66
CA ARG A 660 -10.65 10.59 8.72
C ARG A 660 -10.08 11.81 9.43
N VAL A 661 -9.06 12.47 8.88
CA VAL A 661 -8.45 13.68 9.52
C VAL A 661 -9.52 14.75 9.74
N ALA A 662 -10.31 15.04 8.70
CA ALA A 662 -11.42 15.98 8.74
C ALA A 662 -12.69 15.33 9.32
N ALA A 663 -12.59 14.81 10.54
CA ALA A 663 -13.70 14.19 11.25
C ALA A 663 -14.69 15.23 11.79
N ASP A 664 -15.99 14.90 11.73
CA ASP A 664 -16.98 15.62 12.53
C ASP A 664 -16.68 15.37 14.04
N PRO A 665 -16.55 16.40 14.88
CA PRO A 665 -16.37 16.23 16.32
C PRO A 665 -17.43 15.35 16.99
N LEU A 666 -18.66 15.33 16.47
CA LEU A 666 -19.73 14.44 16.94
C LEU A 666 -19.45 12.98 16.62
N ASP A 667 -18.86 12.68 15.45
CA ASP A 667 -18.42 11.32 15.10
C ASP A 667 -17.35 10.83 16.08
N LEU A 668 -16.41 11.70 16.48
CA LEU A 668 -15.36 11.34 17.44
C LEU A 668 -15.92 11.09 18.85
N LYS A 669 -16.92 11.86 19.28
CA LYS A 669 -17.63 11.62 20.56
C LYS A 669 -18.42 10.30 20.53
N ASP A 670 -19.12 10.02 19.44
CA ASP A 670 -19.81 8.74 19.22
C ASP A 670 -18.81 7.56 19.21
N LEU A 671 -17.65 7.73 18.57
CA LEU A 671 -16.57 6.74 18.58
C LEU A 671 -16.10 6.41 20.00
N ALA A 672 -15.81 7.41 20.83
CA ALA A 672 -15.40 7.19 22.22
C ALA A 672 -16.45 6.39 23.00
N ALA A 673 -17.72 6.79 22.91
CA ALA A 673 -18.83 6.13 23.60
C ALA A 673 -19.03 4.67 23.14
N ARG A 674 -18.90 4.41 21.84
CA ARG A 674 -19.03 3.06 21.27
C ARG A 674 -17.85 2.15 21.63
N ILE A 675 -16.62 2.66 21.70
CA ILE A 675 -15.47 1.90 22.20
C ILE A 675 -15.65 1.55 23.68
N GLU A 676 -16.09 2.51 24.50
CA GLU A 676 -16.37 2.27 25.91
C GLU A 676 -17.44 1.19 26.10
N ALA A 677 -18.60 1.34 25.43
CA ALA A 677 -19.68 0.36 25.49
C ALA A 677 -19.26 -1.02 24.95
N GLY A 678 -18.48 -1.04 23.87
CA GLY A 678 -17.99 -2.26 23.23
C GLY A 678 -17.01 -3.05 24.10
N THR A 679 -16.26 -2.36 24.97
CA THR A 679 -15.25 -2.97 25.84
C THR A 679 -15.68 -3.15 27.29
N ARG A 680 -16.79 -2.53 27.71
CA ARG A 680 -17.33 -2.61 29.07
C ARG A 680 -17.52 -4.05 29.54
N GLY A 681 -16.93 -4.37 30.69
CA GLY A 681 -17.04 -5.69 31.33
C GLY A 681 -16.31 -6.83 30.62
N LEU A 682 -15.54 -6.56 29.55
CA LEU A 682 -14.68 -7.58 28.95
C LEU A 682 -13.58 -8.01 29.93
N THR A 683 -13.22 -9.29 29.85
CA THR A 683 -12.13 -9.89 30.63
C THR A 683 -11.24 -10.72 29.72
N ALA A 684 -9.99 -10.97 30.12
CA ALA A 684 -9.07 -11.79 29.33
C ALA A 684 -9.65 -13.18 28.98
N PRO A 685 -10.26 -13.95 29.91
CA PRO A 685 -10.89 -15.23 29.57
C PRO A 685 -11.96 -15.15 28.49
N MET A 686 -12.74 -14.05 28.44
CA MET A 686 -13.73 -13.84 27.38
C MET A 686 -13.08 -13.68 26.01
N ILE A 687 -11.96 -12.96 25.92
CA ILE A 687 -11.22 -12.77 24.66
C ILE A 687 -10.63 -14.11 24.21
N TYR A 688 -10.00 -14.87 25.11
CA TYR A 688 -9.47 -16.20 24.79
C TYR A 688 -10.57 -17.16 24.32
N ARG A 689 -11.70 -17.20 25.04
CA ARG A 689 -12.85 -18.03 24.68
C ARG A 689 -13.40 -17.62 23.31
N HIS A 690 -13.47 -16.32 23.01
CA HIS A 690 -13.92 -15.82 21.72
C HIS A 690 -12.96 -16.19 20.59
N ALA A 691 -11.66 -16.01 20.79
CA ALA A 691 -10.62 -16.42 19.84
C ALA A 691 -10.71 -17.92 19.54
N LEU A 692 -10.85 -18.75 20.58
CA LEU A 692 -11.03 -20.20 20.43
C LEU A 692 -12.33 -20.53 19.67
N GLY A 693 -13.43 -19.85 19.98
CA GLY A 693 -14.70 -20.01 19.27
C GLY A 693 -14.65 -19.60 17.80
N CYS A 694 -13.87 -18.57 17.46
CA CYS A 694 -13.60 -18.19 16.07
C CYS A 694 -12.83 -19.29 15.32
N LEU A 695 -11.75 -19.81 15.92
CA LEU A 695 -10.93 -20.87 15.34
C LEU A 695 -11.70 -22.20 15.19
N LEU A 696 -12.48 -22.59 16.21
CA LEU A 696 -13.25 -23.83 16.20
C LEU A 696 -14.51 -23.75 15.33
N GLY A 697 -15.06 -22.55 15.13
CA GLY A 697 -16.24 -22.34 14.28
C GLY A 697 -16.03 -22.74 12.82
N GLN A 698 -14.79 -22.76 12.33
CA GLN A 698 -14.46 -23.30 11.01
C GLN A 698 -14.58 -24.84 10.94
N LYS A 699 -14.33 -25.55 12.05
CA LYS A 699 -14.35 -27.02 12.10
C LYS A 699 -15.69 -27.58 12.59
N SER A 700 -16.38 -26.86 13.48
CA SER A 700 -17.68 -27.23 14.02
C SER A 700 -18.53 -25.96 14.27
N PRO A 701 -19.50 -25.65 13.39
CA PRO A 701 -20.36 -24.49 13.56
C PRO A 701 -21.14 -24.48 14.88
N LEU A 702 -21.52 -25.66 15.38
CA LEU A 702 -22.22 -25.81 16.66
C LEU A 702 -21.30 -25.44 17.85
N LEU A 703 -20.09 -26.00 17.89
CA LEU A 703 -19.11 -25.74 18.95
C LEU A 703 -18.62 -24.29 18.92
N GLY A 704 -18.43 -23.74 17.71
CA GLY A 704 -18.10 -22.33 17.50
C GLY A 704 -19.17 -21.39 18.05
N ARG A 705 -20.45 -21.67 17.80
CA ARG A 705 -21.58 -20.87 18.35
C ARG A 705 -21.70 -20.98 19.88
N LEU A 706 -21.38 -22.14 20.46
CA LEU A 706 -21.38 -22.33 21.91
C LEU A 706 -20.26 -21.55 22.62
N LEU A 707 -19.09 -21.48 21.98
CA LEU A 707 -17.91 -20.84 22.55
C LEU A 707 -17.85 -19.34 22.26
N LYS A 708 -18.25 -18.89 21.07
CA LYS A 708 -18.42 -17.45 20.79
C LYS A 708 -19.38 -16.87 21.83
N GLY A 709 -18.92 -15.88 22.59
CA GLY A 709 -19.76 -15.22 23.59
C GLY A 709 -20.97 -14.63 22.88
N ARG A 710 -22.19 -15.00 23.27
CA ARG A 710 -23.39 -14.28 22.79
C ARG A 710 -23.22 -12.83 23.21
N ALA A 711 -23.18 -11.91 22.25
CA ALA A 711 -23.42 -10.52 22.52
C ALA A 711 -24.85 -10.42 23.05
N THR A 712 -25.02 -10.30 24.36
CA THR A 712 -26.21 -9.62 24.89
C THR A 712 -26.12 -8.21 24.33
N THR A 713 -26.94 -7.90 23.34
CA THR A 713 -27.12 -6.56 22.81
C THR A 713 -27.45 -5.66 23.99
N CYS A 714 -26.48 -4.87 24.43
CA CYS A 714 -26.79 -3.70 25.22
C CYS A 714 -27.47 -2.77 24.23
N GLN A 715 -28.79 -2.67 24.29
CA GLN A 715 -29.52 -1.66 23.52
C GLN A 715 -28.99 -0.31 23.96
N VAL A 716 -28.09 0.26 23.15
CA VAL A 716 -27.77 1.68 23.24
C VAL A 716 -29.09 2.37 22.90
N GLN A 717 -29.73 2.97 23.90
CA GLN A 717 -30.90 3.82 23.67
C GLN A 717 -30.45 4.91 22.70
N ALA A 718 -30.99 4.89 21.48
CA ALA A 718 -30.85 5.99 20.54
C ALA A 718 -31.44 7.23 21.20
N GLY A 719 -30.58 8.13 21.67
CA GLY A 719 -30.98 9.46 22.08
C GLY A 719 -31.57 10.18 20.87
N ASP A 720 -32.72 10.83 21.08
CA ASP A 720 -33.53 11.51 20.07
C ASP A 720 -32.71 12.26 19.01
N VAL A 721 -32.69 11.71 17.79
CA VAL A 721 -32.33 12.44 16.58
C VAL A 721 -33.44 13.46 16.33
N ARG A 722 -33.24 14.70 16.81
CA ARG A 722 -34.07 15.84 16.41
C ARG A 722 -33.93 16.03 14.90
N ARG A 723 -35.02 15.76 14.17
CA ARG A 723 -35.19 16.11 12.76
C ARG A 723 -34.90 17.61 12.57
N ALA A 724 -33.97 17.93 11.67
CA ALA A 724 -33.83 19.27 11.12
C ALA A 724 -35.15 19.68 10.41
N PRO A 725 -35.63 20.92 10.57
CA PRO A 725 -36.88 21.34 9.95
C PRO A 725 -36.69 21.53 8.44
N SER A 726 -37.61 20.97 7.66
CA SER A 726 -37.74 21.24 6.23
C SER A 726 -38.07 22.71 6.00
N THR A 727 -37.18 23.45 5.37
CA THR A 727 -37.50 24.79 4.83
C THR A 727 -38.27 24.62 3.52
N ARG A 728 -39.57 24.91 3.57
CA ARG A 728 -40.37 25.33 2.41
C ARG A 728 -40.50 26.84 2.45
N SER A 729 -39.83 27.53 1.54
CA SER A 729 -40.26 28.71 0.77
C SER A 729 -39.06 29.29 0.07
#